data_AF-A0A7C4MSW2-F1
#
_entry.id   AF-A0A7C4MSW2-F1
#
_cell.length_a   1.000
_cell.length_b   1.000
_cell.length_c   1.000
_cell.angle_alpha   90.00
_cell.angle_beta   90.00
_cell.angle_gamma   90.00
#
_symmetry.space_group_name_H-M   'P 1'
#
loop_
_entity.id
_entity.type
_entity.pdbx_description
1 polymer ?
#
loop_
_entity_poly.entity_id
_entity_poly.type
_entity_poly.pdbx_seq_one_letter_code
_entity_poly.pdbx_strand_id
1 'polypeptide(L)'
;MNFLRFKQLPTDSTSVSITHMLLSFTQTPHQLAVDRDSSACDSSSFCSDLGRVSVGAPWLRWAILTAAAAAFGLCLHWESRQAWSPSAAVANAAEQASADQASTGKLATGQPSAGPSAAGSPAAGQRVKLTAAMLTAETPHGAPEAMIDEQDLVEGDPPRGEPKSNWNVDSRHAREGYPARAYLDLGRERFLRSAWVFDTNNTGKLAFSVGTPDQWQKAAEYDCRAYRQWVEIPLHAKTRYLRVSREEAGALFAELVLFEETEEQHRAAAARREAEAKARAEREAAAARLQAEREAGLARARAELPHRPVIDLGEPFGRAALVDQIDAAADQPGHLFTESPAGASKVVEILGRRCRVLEKTPGEAAYMAFRIGQYKLLRPGGRYVLEIEYPEDAPRSFLVLNSGNESSLGFHTGTTVGDAFRPKYVNNLCESLRVPLSGRYETWRMFFNLHDRFCELGYPRGEGPRPLTPDDGFPVVVGQFSAENLPVGGGAAVSRIRLFELSDEPPPTAYRLPPKGLPRRAIFWREEMADNVFEGEKEGQPGVAKPIDWYRFKAEQMQLLGIDTYGKDLLEFGAVQHWDTTPHGGNQWAYFNSKHKDLWAEIVALMGGRGFRIMPYYEYAGSRGQSGLGHQRRARPLTRDDAYTHIRWIESSNADITDPDTQADLKKMLELTVLRLKDRAEFVGAWMRPRSQWPIGFAESTRNRFAAEANNGREITRQQLREDPALLARYLDWWYGKRRDFLAAMRDYLRENGLPEAVILFTAHPGEPGVPFPWWEPTLVTDDPAAWAANAEAVHYSADRKLKILSIEEVVAERLYLKALLAPALNWGGWEVHYASPPPDPARYKQTPGVLLSHAFNRLYTVSSPATFDAFRGPSGLAVVRHYALNEDMMFDRDGKPKLGYFCADVERAGPYCMMAEASAVAHGDPTMIGYLTGRTLARGFPYYVRRFNAAFLSLPALPSEKLEGACNDPQIVVRRIAAPGHGTYYAAVNLAMTEKHDVALRIGSERLRDAVADRPLLHADGAARLSFYPFELKALFAPQ
;
A
#
# COMPACT_ATOMS: atom_id res chain seq x y z
N MET A 1 -53.20 -30.13 32.96
CA MET A 1 -53.78 -30.37 34.30
C MET A 1 -53.09 -29.47 35.31
N ASN A 2 -53.74 -29.17 36.44
CA ASN A 2 -53.25 -28.23 37.47
C ASN A 2 -52.83 -28.96 38.76
N PHE A 3 -52.36 -28.16 39.73
CA PHE A 3 -52.06 -28.48 41.15
C PHE A 3 -50.66 -29.07 41.48
N LEU A 4 -50.08 -28.84 42.68
CA LEU A 4 -49.83 -27.61 43.47
C LEU A 4 -49.19 -27.97 44.84
N ARG A 5 -48.20 -27.19 45.31
CA ARG A 5 -47.86 -26.97 46.75
C ARG A 5 -47.30 -28.20 47.52
N PHE A 6 -46.70 -28.11 48.74
CA PHE A 6 -46.43 -27.00 49.67
C PHE A 6 -45.29 -27.34 50.69
N LYS A 7 -44.62 -26.31 51.26
CA LYS A 7 -44.12 -26.24 52.68
C LYS A 7 -42.92 -27.15 53.12
N GLN A 8 -42.15 -26.86 54.19
CA GLN A 8 -42.12 -25.69 55.12
C GLN A 8 -40.70 -25.34 55.67
N LEU A 9 -40.58 -24.11 56.18
CA LEU A 9 -39.60 -23.56 57.16
C LEU A 9 -39.93 -24.06 58.61
N PRO A 10 -39.33 -23.61 59.75
CA PRO A 10 -38.42 -22.46 60.02
C PRO A 10 -37.22 -22.82 60.94
N THR A 11 -36.43 -21.94 61.59
CA THR A 11 -36.22 -20.46 61.63
C THR A 11 -34.67 -20.26 61.77
N ASP A 12 -33.97 -19.21 62.23
CA ASP A 12 -34.13 -17.81 62.75
C ASP A 12 -32.73 -17.12 62.57
N SER A 13 -32.36 -15.87 62.91
CA SER A 13 -32.94 -14.60 63.41
C SER A 13 -31.90 -13.49 63.02
N THR A 14 -31.92 -12.17 63.27
CA THR A 14 -32.82 -11.07 63.71
C THR A 14 -32.16 -9.76 63.18
N SER A 15 -32.67 -8.52 63.21
CA SER A 15 -33.90 -7.86 63.67
C SER A 15 -34.01 -6.44 63.08
N VAL A 16 -35.24 -5.94 62.84
CA VAL A 16 -35.69 -4.52 62.95
C VAL A 16 -35.09 -3.45 61.99
N SER A 17 -35.87 -2.61 61.26
CA SER A 17 -37.27 -2.72 60.79
C SER A 17 -37.70 -1.53 59.89
N ILE A 18 -38.76 -1.72 59.06
CA ILE A 18 -39.82 -0.71 58.68
C ILE A 18 -39.36 0.50 57.80
N THR A 19 -40.03 0.98 56.72
CA THR A 19 -41.34 0.73 56.04
C THR A 19 -41.43 1.65 54.78
N HIS A 20 -42.13 1.44 53.65
CA HIS A 20 -42.95 0.32 53.10
C HIS A 20 -43.15 0.44 51.55
N MET A 21 -43.43 -0.70 50.90
CA MET A 21 -44.40 -0.97 49.80
C MET A 21 -44.61 -0.10 48.51
N LEU A 22 -44.32 -0.75 47.36
CA LEU A 22 -45.26 -1.17 46.27
C LEU A 22 -45.82 -0.26 45.13
N LEU A 23 -45.95 -0.93 43.96
CA LEU A 23 -46.98 -0.87 42.90
C LEU A 23 -47.08 0.32 41.89
N SER A 24 -46.60 0.05 40.67
CA SER A 24 -47.38 -0.06 39.41
C SER A 24 -48.10 1.13 38.71
N PHE A 25 -48.25 0.93 37.39
CA PHE A 25 -49.17 1.54 36.41
C PHE A 25 -48.97 3.02 35.96
N THR A 26 -48.64 3.12 34.66
CA THR A 26 -49.15 4.05 33.62
C THR A 26 -50.04 5.24 34.02
N GLN A 27 -49.73 6.44 33.51
CA GLN A 27 -50.52 7.20 32.51
C GLN A 27 -50.08 8.68 32.38
N THR A 28 -50.20 9.20 31.16
CA THR A 28 -50.29 10.62 30.75
C THR A 28 -51.61 11.27 31.27
N PRO A 29 -51.94 12.58 31.14
CA PRO A 29 -51.53 13.49 30.04
C PRO A 29 -51.51 15.03 30.33
N HIS A 30 -51.47 15.83 29.24
CA HIS A 30 -51.95 17.21 29.02
C HIS A 30 -51.52 18.34 30.01
N GLN A 31 -50.82 19.39 29.59
CA GLN A 31 -51.19 20.46 28.62
C GLN A 31 -52.14 21.52 29.21
N LEU A 32 -51.71 22.78 29.22
CA LEU A 32 -52.57 23.97 29.32
C LEU A 32 -51.89 25.15 28.60
N ALA A 33 -52.68 26.02 27.96
CA ALA A 33 -52.21 27.14 27.17
C ALA A 33 -53.21 28.32 27.22
N VAL A 34 -52.71 29.54 27.04
CA VAL A 34 -53.43 30.79 26.70
C VAL A 34 -52.41 31.60 25.85
N ASP A 35 -52.67 31.90 24.56
CA ASP A 35 -53.47 33.02 24.01
C ASP A 35 -52.97 34.43 24.49
N ARG A 36 -52.90 35.49 23.67
CA ARG A 36 -53.49 35.74 22.34
C ARG A 36 -52.85 36.97 21.62
N ASP A 37 -53.04 37.06 20.28
CA ASP A 37 -53.29 38.27 19.43
C ASP A 37 -52.45 39.57 19.55
N SER A 38 -52.19 40.36 18.49
CA SER A 38 -52.46 40.22 17.03
C SER A 38 -51.75 41.34 16.20
N SER A 39 -51.75 41.19 14.86
CA SER A 39 -51.59 42.24 13.81
C SER A 39 -50.20 42.89 13.59
N ALA A 40 -49.86 43.52 12.44
CA ALA A 40 -50.21 43.34 11.01
C ALA A 40 -49.34 44.31 10.13
N CYS A 41 -49.34 44.10 8.80
CA CYS A 41 -48.95 45.06 7.74
C CYS A 41 -47.49 45.55 7.55
N ASP A 42 -46.82 44.92 6.57
CA ASP A 42 -46.49 45.50 5.22
C ASP A 42 -45.27 46.42 4.93
N SER A 43 -44.73 46.22 3.72
CA SER A 43 -44.08 47.18 2.79
C SER A 43 -42.60 47.66 2.95
N SER A 44 -41.76 47.12 2.05
CA SER A 44 -40.82 47.82 1.13
C SER A 44 -39.63 48.75 1.58
N SER A 45 -38.41 48.20 1.39
CA SER A 45 -37.37 48.70 0.43
C SER A 45 -36.30 49.76 0.80
N PHE A 46 -35.28 49.81 -0.09
CA PHE A 46 -34.24 50.85 -0.34
C PHE A 46 -32.92 50.93 0.48
N CYS A 47 -31.91 50.17 -0.01
CA CYS A 47 -30.61 50.61 -0.57
C CYS A 47 -29.58 51.52 0.17
N SER A 48 -28.33 51.37 -0.32
CA SER A 48 -27.16 52.28 -0.32
C SER A 48 -26.23 52.37 0.90
N ASP A 49 -25.06 51.74 0.70
CA ASP A 49 -23.69 52.18 0.98
C ASP A 49 -23.44 53.56 1.65
N LEU A 50 -22.50 53.59 2.60
CA LEU A 50 -21.18 54.27 2.49
C LEU A 50 -20.39 54.22 3.82
N GLY A 51 -19.07 54.49 3.76
CA GLY A 51 -18.30 54.99 4.92
C GLY A 51 -17.07 54.16 5.36
N ARG A 52 -15.87 54.54 4.87
CA ARG A 52 -14.58 54.17 5.48
C ARG A 52 -14.23 55.14 6.61
N VAL A 53 -13.63 54.66 7.71
CA VAL A 53 -12.62 55.41 8.50
C VAL A 53 -11.60 54.41 9.08
N SER A 54 -10.32 54.81 9.21
CA SER A 54 -9.25 53.97 9.76
C SER A 54 -8.19 54.76 10.54
N VAL A 55 -8.06 54.49 11.86
CA VAL A 55 -6.91 54.75 12.77
C VAL A 55 -7.24 54.06 14.12
N GLY A 56 -6.31 53.66 14.98
CA GLY A 56 -4.83 53.66 14.92
C GLY A 56 -4.24 53.06 16.23
N ALA A 57 -3.00 52.57 16.19
CA ALA A 57 -2.23 52.08 17.35
C ALA A 57 -1.52 53.25 18.10
N PRO A 58 -0.79 53.11 19.24
CA PRO A 58 -0.15 51.90 19.81
C PRO A 58 -0.18 51.76 21.36
N TRP A 59 0.73 50.94 21.91
CA TRP A 59 0.81 50.49 23.33
C TRP A 59 1.73 51.37 24.21
N LEU A 60 1.58 51.30 25.56
CA LEU A 60 2.71 50.91 26.47
C LEU A 60 2.31 50.68 27.96
N ARG A 61 3.06 49.77 28.62
CA ARG A 61 3.32 49.61 30.10
C ARG A 61 2.13 49.31 31.03
N TRP A 62 2.10 48.15 31.72
CA TRP A 62 2.93 47.67 32.87
C TRP A 62 2.54 48.31 34.22
N ALA A 63 2.56 47.61 35.38
CA ALA A 63 2.52 46.17 35.72
C ALA A 63 2.46 46.03 37.27
N ILE A 64 1.52 45.27 37.86
CA ILE A 64 1.49 45.01 39.32
C ILE A 64 1.11 43.55 39.66
N LEU A 65 2.08 42.88 40.31
CA LEU A 65 2.03 41.75 41.27
C LEU A 65 1.34 40.39 40.97
N THR A 66 2.13 39.34 41.21
CA THR A 66 1.82 37.90 41.23
C THR A 66 1.80 37.33 42.66
N ALA A 67 0.83 36.45 42.99
CA ALA A 67 0.86 35.41 44.03
C ALA A 67 -0.49 34.65 44.04
N ALA A 68 -0.63 33.35 44.31
CA ALA A 68 0.33 32.24 44.51
C ALA A 68 -0.34 30.88 44.12
N ALA A 69 0.40 29.78 44.24
CA ALA A 69 -0.05 28.39 43.97
C ALA A 69 -0.55 27.69 45.27
N ALA A 70 -1.07 26.45 45.34
CA ALA A 70 -1.43 25.40 44.37
C ALA A 70 -2.40 24.37 45.03
N ALA A 71 -3.20 23.61 44.26
CA ALA A 71 -3.68 22.26 44.62
C ALA A 71 -4.28 21.51 43.39
N PHE A 72 -4.34 20.17 43.45
CA PHE A 72 -4.88 19.24 42.43
C PHE A 72 -6.41 19.35 42.27
N GLY A 73 -7.04 18.97 41.14
CA GLY A 73 -6.47 18.42 39.89
C GLY A 73 -7.53 17.76 38.96
N LEU A 74 -7.06 16.89 38.05
CA LEU A 74 -7.76 16.03 37.07
C LEU A 74 -8.32 16.64 35.75
N CYS A 75 -7.74 16.10 34.66
CA CYS A 75 -8.40 15.59 33.44
C CYS A 75 -8.59 16.43 32.15
N LEU A 76 -8.27 15.74 31.04
CA LEU A 76 -8.63 15.93 29.62
C LEU A 76 -8.01 17.09 28.82
N HIS A 77 -6.86 16.78 28.21
CA HIS A 77 -6.44 17.36 26.93
C HIS A 77 -5.61 16.35 26.11
N TRP A 78 -5.98 16.10 24.85
CA TRP A 78 -5.04 15.77 23.78
C TRP A 78 -5.66 16.04 22.39
N GLU A 79 -5.24 17.11 21.72
CA GLU A 79 -5.56 17.34 20.30
C GLU A 79 -4.58 16.55 19.41
N SER A 80 -5.07 15.74 18.49
CA SER A 80 -4.24 15.11 17.45
C SER A 80 -4.01 16.05 16.26
N ARG A 81 -3.07 16.99 16.40
CA ARG A 81 -2.56 17.79 15.26
C ARG A 81 -1.34 17.14 14.62
N GLN A 82 -1.48 16.68 13.38
CA GLN A 82 -0.47 16.86 12.34
C GLN A 82 -1.13 16.76 10.96
N ALA A 83 -0.60 17.49 9.97
CA ALA A 83 -1.30 17.77 8.72
C ALA A 83 -0.97 16.78 7.60
N TRP A 84 -1.94 16.52 6.73
CA TRP A 84 -1.75 15.88 5.42
C TRP A 84 -1.55 16.94 4.33
N SER A 85 -0.69 16.63 3.36
CA SER A 85 -0.53 17.39 2.11
C SER A 85 -0.32 16.43 0.93
N PRO A 86 -1.30 16.28 0.02
CA PRO A 86 -1.16 15.44 -1.17
C PRO A 86 -0.87 16.28 -2.43
N SER A 87 0.38 16.29 -2.90
CA SER A 87 0.72 16.84 -4.22
C SER A 87 2.07 16.32 -4.74
N ALA A 88 2.02 15.44 -5.75
CA ALA A 88 3.18 15.03 -6.57
C ALA A 88 2.78 14.76 -8.04
N ALA A 89 1.67 15.35 -8.51
CA ALA A 89 1.25 15.36 -9.90
C ALA A 89 0.40 16.62 -10.18
N VAL A 90 0.50 17.14 -11.41
CA VAL A 90 -0.12 18.39 -11.94
C VAL A 90 0.65 19.70 -11.63
N ALA A 91 0.69 20.56 -12.66
CA ALA A 91 1.16 21.95 -12.71
C ALA A 91 2.68 22.20 -12.54
N ASN A 92 3.37 22.37 -13.68
CA ASN A 92 4.67 23.02 -13.77
C ASN A 92 4.68 23.97 -14.99
N ALA A 93 4.24 25.22 -14.81
CA ALA A 93 4.37 26.33 -15.78
C ALA A 93 4.00 27.70 -15.17
N ALA A 94 4.67 28.75 -15.66
CA ALA A 94 4.36 30.19 -15.55
C ALA A 94 4.65 30.98 -14.24
N GLU A 95 5.59 31.92 -14.41
CA GLU A 95 5.75 33.24 -13.75
C GLU A 95 6.24 33.35 -12.29
N GLN A 96 6.61 34.59 -11.92
CA GLN A 96 7.70 34.92 -10.98
C GLN A 96 7.28 35.83 -9.80
N ALA A 97 8.12 35.78 -8.77
CA ALA A 97 8.61 36.92 -7.95
C ALA A 97 8.04 37.20 -6.53
N SER A 98 9.01 37.55 -5.66
CA SER A 98 8.94 38.52 -4.55
C SER A 98 8.62 38.08 -3.10
N ALA A 99 9.50 38.54 -2.18
CA ALA A 99 9.33 38.85 -0.74
C ALA A 99 8.64 37.79 0.18
N ASP A 100 9.36 36.94 0.92
CA ASP A 100 10.22 37.27 2.08
C ASP A 100 9.59 38.24 3.11
N GLN A 101 9.07 37.72 4.25
CA GLN A 101 9.71 37.86 5.59
C GLN A 101 8.81 37.49 6.80
N ALA A 102 9.50 37.06 7.88
CA ALA A 102 9.12 37.11 9.30
C ALA A 102 7.95 36.25 9.84
N SER A 103 7.94 35.84 11.12
CA SER A 103 9.04 35.50 12.06
C SER A 103 8.47 34.75 13.28
N THR A 104 9.25 33.86 13.91
CA THR A 104 8.90 33.26 15.21
C THR A 104 10.09 33.18 16.16
N GLY A 105 9.92 33.67 17.40
CA GLY A 105 10.74 33.30 18.56
C GLY A 105 9.84 32.55 19.56
N LYS A 106 10.20 31.39 20.13
CA LYS A 106 11.41 30.94 20.86
C LYS A 106 11.50 31.43 22.31
N LEU A 107 11.56 30.44 23.22
CA LEU A 107 12.31 30.27 24.48
C LEU A 107 11.68 29.05 25.19
N ALA A 108 12.33 28.11 25.90
CA ALA A 108 13.73 27.71 26.11
C ALA A 108 13.72 26.25 26.72
N THR A 109 14.76 25.52 27.15
CA THR A 109 16.21 25.76 27.35
C THR A 109 16.99 24.42 27.34
N GLY A 110 18.18 24.37 26.71
CA GLY A 110 19.26 23.40 27.02
C GLY A 110 19.11 21.94 26.51
N GLN A 111 20.20 21.20 26.25
CA GLN A 111 21.63 21.55 26.15
C GLN A 111 22.37 20.50 25.28
N PRO A 112 23.69 20.63 25.09
CA PRO A 112 24.34 21.14 23.88
C PRO A 112 24.37 20.13 22.71
N SER A 113 24.05 20.60 21.50
CA SER A 113 24.27 19.86 20.25
C SER A 113 25.20 20.61 19.30
N ALA A 114 26.34 19.99 18.96
CA ALA A 114 27.25 20.47 17.92
C ALA A 114 26.74 20.04 16.54
N GLY A 115 25.57 20.55 16.14
CA GLY A 115 25.06 20.41 14.78
C GLY A 115 25.89 21.22 13.77
N PRO A 116 25.93 20.83 12.49
CA PRO A 116 26.77 21.50 11.49
C PRO A 116 26.32 22.95 11.29
N SER A 117 27.29 23.88 11.34
CA SER A 117 27.07 25.25 10.89
C SER A 117 26.65 25.26 9.42
N ALA A 118 25.74 26.16 9.05
CA ALA A 118 25.45 26.42 7.66
C ALA A 118 26.73 26.79 6.91
N ALA A 119 26.86 26.35 5.65
CA ALA A 119 27.95 26.75 4.78
C ALA A 119 27.83 28.24 4.46
N GLY A 120 28.51 29.07 5.25
CA GLY A 120 28.70 30.48 4.92
C GLY A 120 29.39 30.58 3.56
N SER A 121 28.98 31.55 2.75
CA SER A 121 29.72 31.91 1.54
C SER A 121 31.19 32.19 1.92
N PRO A 122 32.17 31.78 1.09
CA PRO A 122 33.56 32.09 1.37
C PRO A 122 33.70 33.61 1.55
N ALA A 123 34.38 34.03 2.61
CA ALA A 123 34.65 35.44 2.83
C ALA A 123 35.37 36.01 1.61
N ALA A 124 34.91 37.16 1.10
CA ALA A 124 35.51 37.80 -0.06
C ALA A 124 37.02 37.98 0.17
N GLY A 125 37.81 37.47 -0.77
CA GLY A 125 39.26 37.52 -0.69
C GLY A 125 39.74 38.97 -0.75
N GLN A 126 40.84 39.28 -0.07
CA GLN A 126 41.41 40.61 -0.21
C GLN A 126 42.08 40.69 -1.59
N ARG A 127 41.52 41.51 -2.49
CA ARG A 127 42.14 41.74 -3.80
C ARG A 127 43.50 42.41 -3.61
N VAL A 128 44.55 41.82 -4.20
CA VAL A 128 45.88 42.43 -4.26
C VAL A 128 45.87 43.45 -5.41
N LYS A 129 46.02 44.75 -5.10
CA LYS A 129 46.17 45.76 -6.16
C LYS A 129 47.55 45.62 -6.80
N LEU A 130 47.56 45.21 -8.07
CA LEU A 130 48.77 45.14 -8.89
C LEU A 130 49.07 46.52 -9.49
N THR A 131 50.35 46.77 -9.80
CA THR A 131 50.80 47.97 -10.52
C THR A 131 52.00 47.63 -11.40
N ALA A 132 52.26 48.40 -12.46
CA ALA A 132 53.40 48.20 -13.35
C ALA A 132 54.76 48.14 -12.62
N ALA A 133 54.89 48.82 -11.47
CA ALA A 133 56.12 48.79 -10.65
C ALA A 133 56.37 47.45 -9.94
N MET A 134 55.39 46.55 -9.88
CA MET A 134 55.55 45.17 -9.40
C MET A 134 56.08 44.23 -10.50
N LEU A 135 55.98 44.62 -11.77
CA LEU A 135 56.17 43.72 -12.91
C LEU A 135 57.61 43.77 -13.44
N THR A 136 58.18 42.59 -13.68
CA THR A 136 59.44 42.42 -14.41
C THR A 136 59.21 41.48 -15.60
N ALA A 137 59.56 41.94 -16.81
CA ALA A 137 59.57 41.09 -18.01
C ALA A 137 60.83 40.21 -18.02
N GLU A 138 60.67 38.89 -18.11
CA GLU A 138 61.79 37.95 -18.35
C GLU A 138 62.04 37.78 -19.86
N THR A 139 61.03 37.99 -20.70
CA THR A 139 61.13 37.91 -22.17
C THR A 139 61.34 39.31 -22.80
N PRO A 140 62.40 39.55 -23.61
CA PRO A 140 62.68 40.87 -24.20
C PRO A 140 61.66 41.39 -25.24
N HIS A 141 60.72 40.55 -25.67
CA HIS A 141 59.80 40.82 -26.77
C HIS A 141 58.36 40.57 -26.32
N GLY A 142 57.66 41.63 -25.95
CA GLY A 142 56.24 41.62 -25.57
C GLY A 142 55.90 42.77 -24.64
N ALA A 143 54.61 43.00 -24.43
CA ALA A 143 54.08 44.02 -23.52
C ALA A 143 53.33 43.37 -22.33
N PRO A 144 54.04 42.76 -21.36
CA PRO A 144 53.42 42.11 -20.20
C PRO A 144 52.71 43.09 -19.25
N GLU A 145 53.05 44.37 -19.26
CA GLU A 145 52.34 45.43 -18.54
C GLU A 145 50.84 45.48 -18.89
N ALA A 146 50.49 45.11 -20.12
CA ALA A 146 49.12 44.97 -20.62
C ALA A 146 48.37 43.75 -20.04
N MET A 147 48.90 43.11 -18.99
CA MET A 147 48.21 42.08 -18.19
C MET A 147 47.76 42.60 -16.81
N ILE A 148 48.09 43.86 -16.46
CA ILE A 148 47.79 44.50 -15.17
C ILE A 148 47.48 46.01 -15.27
N ASP A 149 47.16 46.53 -16.46
CA ASP A 149 46.99 47.96 -16.73
C ASP A 149 45.53 48.47 -16.57
N GLU A 150 44.53 47.60 -16.72
CA GLU A 150 43.11 47.92 -16.59
C GLU A 150 42.53 47.51 -15.22
N GLN A 151 43.40 47.28 -14.22
CA GLN A 151 43.06 46.91 -12.83
C GLN A 151 41.92 47.73 -12.20
N ASP A 152 41.82 49.03 -12.47
CA ASP A 152 40.78 49.89 -11.89
C ASP A 152 39.42 49.79 -12.62
N LEU A 153 39.31 48.99 -13.68
CA LEU A 153 38.04 48.60 -14.33
C LEU A 153 37.41 47.32 -13.73
N VAL A 154 38.08 46.64 -12.78
CA VAL A 154 37.66 45.32 -12.29
C VAL A 154 37.00 45.39 -10.91
N GLU A 155 35.73 44.98 -10.83
CA GLU A 155 34.91 45.05 -9.62
C GLU A 155 34.60 43.66 -9.02
N GLY A 156 34.68 43.55 -7.68
CA GLY A 156 34.15 42.41 -6.91
C GLY A 156 35.04 41.17 -6.78
N ASP A 157 34.49 40.19 -6.06
CA ASP A 157 34.97 38.80 -5.92
C ASP A 157 33.73 37.89 -6.03
N PRO A 158 33.55 37.11 -7.12
CA PRO A 158 34.41 37.03 -8.30
C PRO A 158 34.45 38.35 -9.11
N PRO A 159 35.54 38.59 -9.87
CA PRO A 159 35.74 39.81 -10.64
C PRO A 159 34.74 40.00 -11.79
N ARG A 160 34.48 41.26 -12.12
CA ARG A 160 33.56 41.73 -13.16
C ARG A 160 34.15 42.93 -13.91
N GLY A 161 33.71 43.12 -15.14
CA GLY A 161 34.26 44.12 -16.08
C GLY A 161 34.75 43.43 -17.36
N GLU A 162 34.98 44.21 -18.42
CA GLU A 162 35.50 43.72 -19.71
C GLU A 162 36.80 44.45 -20.11
N PRO A 163 37.96 43.99 -19.62
CA PRO A 163 39.28 44.43 -20.10
C PRO A 163 39.52 44.09 -21.58
N LYS A 164 40.42 44.85 -22.21
CA LYS A 164 40.66 44.95 -23.66
C LYS A 164 42.13 45.09 -24.02
N SER A 165 42.97 45.58 -23.11
CA SER A 165 44.41 45.37 -23.19
C SER A 165 44.71 43.86 -23.30
N ASN A 166 45.83 43.48 -23.89
CA ASN A 166 46.24 42.08 -24.04
C ASN A 166 47.77 42.03 -24.06
N TRP A 167 48.35 41.06 -23.35
CA TRP A 167 49.79 40.82 -23.38
C TRP A 167 50.24 40.25 -24.74
N ASN A 168 50.45 41.17 -25.68
CA ASN A 168 50.88 40.86 -27.04
C ASN A 168 52.40 40.60 -27.10
N VAL A 169 52.78 39.72 -28.02
CA VAL A 169 54.17 39.40 -28.41
C VAL A 169 54.20 39.46 -29.93
N ASP A 170 55.05 40.32 -30.49
CA ASP A 170 55.10 40.54 -31.94
C ASP A 170 55.37 39.22 -32.69
N SER A 171 54.52 38.94 -33.69
CA SER A 171 54.59 37.73 -34.53
C SER A 171 55.96 37.46 -35.16
N ARG A 172 56.78 38.50 -35.38
CA ARG A 172 58.16 38.39 -35.88
C ARG A 172 59.08 37.65 -34.90
N HIS A 173 58.80 37.72 -33.61
CA HIS A 173 59.52 37.04 -32.53
C HIS A 173 58.83 35.76 -32.06
N ALA A 174 57.79 35.25 -32.75
CA ALA A 174 56.97 34.13 -32.27
C ALA A 174 57.70 32.78 -32.09
N ARG A 175 58.98 32.65 -32.49
CA ARG A 175 59.83 31.47 -32.23
C ARG A 175 60.74 31.60 -31.02
N GLU A 176 60.92 32.80 -30.49
CA GLU A 176 61.92 33.15 -29.46
C GLU A 176 61.31 33.93 -28.29
N GLY A 177 60.16 34.57 -28.49
CA GLY A 177 59.33 35.19 -27.46
C GLY A 177 58.31 34.25 -26.80
N TYR A 178 58.32 32.95 -27.11
CA TYR A 178 57.52 31.93 -26.43
C TYR A 178 58.42 30.82 -25.86
N PRO A 179 58.25 30.40 -24.59
CA PRO A 179 57.26 30.88 -23.63
C PRO A 179 57.49 32.34 -23.21
N ALA A 180 56.44 33.16 -23.28
CA ALA A 180 56.51 34.58 -22.93
C ALA A 180 56.35 34.71 -21.41
N ARG A 181 57.30 35.34 -20.74
CA ARG A 181 57.42 35.32 -19.28
C ARG A 181 57.56 36.71 -18.67
N ALA A 182 56.83 36.91 -17.58
CA ALA A 182 56.93 38.06 -16.70
C ALA A 182 56.57 37.62 -15.27
N TYR A 183 57.17 38.25 -14.26
CA TYR A 183 56.82 38.01 -12.87
C TYR A 183 56.40 39.28 -12.14
N LEU A 184 55.58 39.08 -11.12
CA LEU A 184 55.10 40.10 -10.20
C LEU A 184 55.82 39.93 -8.86
N ASP A 185 56.58 40.94 -8.42
CA ASP A 185 57.00 41.08 -7.03
C ASP A 185 55.88 41.75 -6.23
N LEU A 186 55.24 40.98 -5.35
CA LEU A 186 54.09 41.42 -4.55
C LEU A 186 54.51 42.22 -3.29
N GLY A 187 55.79 42.56 -3.18
CA GLY A 187 56.44 43.41 -2.16
C GLY A 187 56.70 42.70 -0.83
N ARG A 188 55.91 41.67 -0.51
CA ARG A 188 55.99 40.82 0.68
C ARG A 188 55.55 39.41 0.32
N GLU A 189 55.83 38.43 1.18
CA GLU A 189 55.12 37.15 1.10
C GLU A 189 53.62 37.34 1.35
N ARG A 190 52.79 36.69 0.54
CA ARG A 190 51.33 36.67 0.61
C ARG A 190 50.83 35.24 0.45
N PHE A 191 49.68 34.94 1.05
CA PHE A 191 48.97 33.69 0.81
C PHE A 191 47.98 33.91 -0.32
N LEU A 192 48.35 33.55 -1.53
CA LEU A 192 47.50 33.69 -2.71
C LEU A 192 46.45 32.58 -2.74
N ARG A 193 45.18 32.96 -2.67
CA ARG A 193 44.04 32.06 -2.84
C ARG A 193 43.97 31.61 -4.30
N SER A 194 43.83 32.58 -5.19
CA SER A 194 43.62 32.37 -6.62
C SER A 194 44.10 33.56 -7.45
N ALA A 195 44.52 33.25 -8.68
CA ALA A 195 44.52 34.18 -9.79
C ALA A 195 43.17 34.11 -10.51
N TRP A 196 42.80 35.20 -11.18
CA TRP A 196 41.69 35.27 -12.11
C TRP A 196 42.19 35.93 -13.39
N VAL A 197 41.95 35.28 -14.53
CA VAL A 197 42.27 35.83 -15.85
C VAL A 197 40.97 36.18 -16.60
N PHE A 198 40.96 37.29 -17.33
CA PHE A 198 39.94 37.54 -18.34
C PHE A 198 40.38 36.88 -19.65
N ASP A 199 39.91 35.66 -19.89
CA ASP A 199 40.26 34.87 -21.06
C ASP A 199 39.54 35.40 -22.32
N THR A 200 40.22 35.39 -23.48
CA THR A 200 39.76 36.11 -24.68
C THR A 200 39.59 35.22 -25.91
N ASN A 201 40.38 35.42 -26.98
CA ASN A 201 40.27 34.71 -28.25
C ASN A 201 41.34 33.61 -28.35
N ASN A 202 41.11 32.63 -29.24
CA ASN A 202 42.04 31.52 -29.51
C ASN A 202 42.19 30.57 -28.30
N THR A 203 43.03 29.54 -28.43
CA THR A 203 43.30 28.54 -27.39
C THR A 203 44.79 28.34 -27.18
N GLY A 204 45.18 28.05 -25.94
CA GLY A 204 46.56 27.70 -25.60
C GLY A 204 46.90 27.88 -24.13
N LYS A 205 48.08 27.41 -23.74
CA LYS A 205 48.46 27.26 -22.33
C LYS A 205 49.02 28.52 -21.65
N LEU A 206 48.48 28.82 -20.47
CA LEU A 206 49.05 29.70 -19.45
C LEU A 206 49.56 28.87 -18.27
N ALA A 207 50.78 29.12 -17.82
CA ALA A 207 51.35 28.53 -16.61
C ALA A 207 51.64 29.61 -15.56
N PHE A 208 51.32 29.31 -14.30
CA PHE A 208 51.58 30.17 -13.15
C PHE A 208 52.64 29.50 -12.27
N SER A 209 53.74 30.20 -11.95
CA SER A 209 54.85 29.68 -11.14
C SER A 209 55.11 30.57 -9.92
N VAL A 210 55.55 29.97 -8.83
CA VAL A 210 55.94 30.63 -7.58
C VAL A 210 57.37 30.24 -7.19
N GLY A 211 57.99 30.99 -6.28
CA GLY A 211 59.38 30.79 -5.88
C GLY A 211 60.12 32.12 -5.79
N THR A 212 61.33 32.17 -6.35
CA THR A 212 62.10 33.39 -6.56
C THR A 212 62.43 33.58 -8.04
N PRO A 213 62.89 34.77 -8.47
CA PRO A 213 63.65 34.89 -9.70
C PRO A 213 64.72 33.78 -9.79
N ASP A 214 64.93 33.28 -11.02
CA ASP A 214 65.77 32.13 -11.38
C ASP A 214 65.40 30.76 -10.76
N GLN A 215 64.48 30.67 -9.80
CA GLN A 215 64.06 29.41 -9.15
C GLN A 215 62.54 29.31 -9.04
N TRP A 216 61.92 28.80 -10.10
CA TRP A 216 60.47 28.78 -10.31
C TRP A 216 59.86 27.37 -10.24
N GLN A 217 58.89 27.16 -9.34
CA GLN A 217 58.04 25.96 -9.29
C GLN A 217 56.66 26.28 -9.87
N LYS A 218 56.14 25.45 -10.79
CA LYS A 218 54.78 25.62 -11.33
C LYS A 218 53.73 25.36 -10.24
N ALA A 219 52.85 26.32 -10.01
CA ALA A 219 51.73 26.27 -9.06
C ALA A 219 50.41 25.88 -9.75
N ALA A 220 50.15 26.42 -10.95
CA ALA A 220 48.95 26.12 -11.72
C ALA A 220 49.22 26.14 -13.23
N GLU A 221 48.32 25.54 -14.00
CA GLU A 221 48.26 25.60 -15.47
C GLU A 221 46.79 25.78 -15.88
N TYR A 222 46.56 26.60 -16.89
CA TYR A 222 45.25 26.85 -17.49
C TYR A 222 45.34 26.79 -19.02
N ASP A 223 44.27 26.35 -19.65
CA ASP A 223 44.14 26.19 -21.10
C ASP A 223 43.04 27.13 -21.59
N CYS A 224 43.44 28.23 -22.24
CA CYS A 224 42.54 29.28 -22.74
C CYS A 224 41.48 28.68 -23.66
N ARG A 225 40.20 28.94 -23.36
CA ARG A 225 39.01 28.45 -24.10
C ARG A 225 37.68 29.10 -23.68
N ALA A 226 37.68 30.02 -22.71
CA ALA A 226 36.50 30.65 -22.14
C ALA A 226 36.32 32.07 -22.70
N TYR A 227 35.76 32.15 -23.91
CA TYR A 227 35.69 33.40 -24.68
C TYR A 227 35.03 34.57 -23.92
N ARG A 228 35.84 35.60 -23.60
CA ARG A 228 35.46 36.83 -22.88
C ARG A 228 34.87 36.55 -21.49
N GLN A 229 35.52 35.69 -20.72
CA GLN A 229 35.09 35.33 -19.37
C GLN A 229 36.21 35.44 -18.35
N TRP A 230 35.84 35.85 -17.14
CA TRP A 230 36.68 35.75 -15.96
C TRP A 230 36.75 34.29 -15.49
N VAL A 231 37.96 33.73 -15.41
CA VAL A 231 38.20 32.34 -15.00
C VAL A 231 39.09 32.28 -13.78
N GLU A 232 38.65 31.55 -12.74
CA GLU A 232 39.46 31.31 -11.54
C GLU A 232 40.53 30.25 -11.80
N ILE A 233 41.75 30.57 -11.39
CA ILE A 233 42.92 29.71 -11.39
C ILE A 233 43.39 29.60 -9.93
N PRO A 234 42.99 28.54 -9.19
CA PRO A 234 43.44 28.33 -7.82
C PRO A 234 44.96 28.27 -7.73
N LEU A 235 45.55 29.09 -6.86
CA LEU A 235 47.00 29.13 -6.65
C LEU A 235 47.40 28.48 -5.34
N HIS A 236 46.66 28.75 -4.26
CA HIS A 236 46.88 28.25 -2.90
C HIS A 236 48.37 28.19 -2.50
N ALA A 237 49.09 29.30 -2.71
CA ALA A 237 50.53 29.38 -2.52
C ALA A 237 50.94 30.54 -1.62
N LYS A 238 51.80 30.28 -0.64
CA LYS A 238 52.56 31.34 0.05
C LYS A 238 53.72 31.76 -0.86
N THR A 239 53.72 32.99 -1.36
CA THR A 239 54.82 33.49 -2.20
C THR A 239 54.98 35.01 -2.10
N ARG A 240 56.18 35.52 -2.37
CA ARG A 240 56.41 36.94 -2.71
C ARG A 240 56.34 37.17 -4.23
N TYR A 241 56.75 36.20 -5.03
CA TYR A 241 56.84 36.33 -6.48
C TYR A 241 55.88 35.37 -7.20
N LEU A 242 55.14 35.90 -8.17
CA LEU A 242 54.28 35.09 -9.06
C LEU A 242 54.71 35.35 -10.50
N ARG A 243 55.25 34.33 -11.16
CA ARG A 243 55.53 34.36 -12.60
C ARG A 243 54.31 33.87 -13.39
N VAL A 244 53.93 34.63 -14.39
CA VAL A 244 52.99 34.23 -15.44
C VAL A 244 53.80 33.83 -16.67
N SER A 245 53.40 32.75 -17.33
CA SER A 245 54.07 32.25 -18.53
C SER A 245 53.03 31.89 -19.59
N ARG A 246 53.01 32.63 -20.71
CA ARG A 246 52.27 32.24 -21.90
C ARG A 246 53.12 31.19 -22.61
N GLU A 247 52.82 29.91 -22.38
CA GLU A 247 53.62 28.81 -22.95
C GLU A 247 53.38 28.68 -24.47
N GLU A 248 52.21 29.11 -24.95
CA GLU A 248 51.79 29.02 -26.35
C GLU A 248 51.22 30.35 -26.87
N ALA A 249 51.41 30.62 -28.17
CA ALA A 249 51.01 31.89 -28.78
C ALA A 249 49.50 32.16 -28.77
N GLY A 250 48.68 31.12 -28.74
CA GLY A 250 47.21 31.21 -28.67
C GLY A 250 46.64 31.43 -27.26
N ALA A 251 47.47 31.42 -26.21
CA ALA A 251 47.05 31.66 -24.83
C ALA A 251 46.81 33.17 -24.59
N LEU A 252 45.69 33.74 -25.06
CA LEU A 252 45.42 35.18 -25.04
C LEU A 252 44.41 35.55 -23.93
N PHE A 253 44.89 36.28 -22.94
CA PHE A 253 44.08 36.86 -21.89
C PHE A 253 44.35 38.36 -21.79
N ALA A 254 43.37 39.12 -21.29
CA ALA A 254 43.47 40.56 -21.17
C ALA A 254 44.12 40.99 -19.85
N GLU A 255 43.57 40.55 -18.71
CA GLU A 255 43.84 41.14 -17.39
C GLU A 255 43.95 40.04 -16.33
N LEU A 256 44.77 40.28 -15.30
CA LEU A 256 45.07 39.35 -14.20
C LEU A 256 44.76 39.97 -12.83
N VAL A 257 43.81 39.41 -12.10
CA VAL A 257 43.54 39.78 -10.71
C VAL A 257 43.98 38.69 -9.75
N LEU A 258 44.64 39.05 -8.65
CA LEU A 258 45.00 38.14 -7.57
C LEU A 258 44.18 38.41 -6.31
N PHE A 259 43.73 37.35 -5.63
CA PHE A 259 43.11 37.43 -4.32
C PHE A 259 44.01 36.77 -3.27
N GLU A 260 44.31 37.49 -2.18
CA GLU A 260 44.98 36.95 -1.00
C GLU A 260 43.96 36.51 0.07
N GLU A 261 44.32 35.45 0.79
CA GLU A 261 43.64 34.91 1.97
C GLU A 261 44.51 35.15 3.21
N THR A 262 43.95 35.12 4.42
CA THR A 262 44.76 35.20 5.65
C THR A 262 45.55 33.90 5.87
N GLU A 263 46.62 33.92 6.66
CA GLU A 263 47.36 32.69 7.02
C GLU A 263 46.46 31.64 7.70
N GLU A 264 45.47 32.10 8.48
CA GLU A 264 44.48 31.24 9.12
C GLU A 264 43.53 30.61 8.09
N GLN A 265 42.98 31.41 7.16
CA GLN A 265 42.17 30.92 6.06
C GLN A 265 42.96 29.93 5.17
N HIS A 266 44.21 30.25 4.85
CA HIS A 266 45.09 29.40 4.06
C HIS A 266 45.34 28.04 4.71
N ARG A 267 45.69 28.02 6.01
CA ARG A 267 45.89 26.78 6.77
C ARG A 267 44.59 25.98 6.93
N ALA A 268 43.47 26.64 7.17
CA ALA A 268 42.16 25.99 7.24
C ALA A 268 41.75 25.38 5.89
N ALA A 269 41.99 26.08 4.79
CA ALA A 269 41.75 25.59 3.43
C ALA A 269 42.69 24.43 3.05
N ALA A 270 43.96 24.47 3.47
CA ALA A 270 44.90 23.37 3.27
C ALA A 270 44.48 22.11 4.04
N ALA A 271 44.19 22.25 5.34
CA ALA A 271 43.69 21.15 6.18
C ALA A 271 42.35 20.59 5.67
N ARG A 272 41.46 21.44 5.15
CA ARG A 272 40.21 21.01 4.51
C ARG A 272 40.48 20.21 3.24
N ARG A 273 41.37 20.66 2.34
CA ARG A 273 41.74 19.92 1.13
C ARG A 273 42.38 18.57 1.46
N GLU A 274 43.23 18.51 2.49
CA GLU A 274 43.82 17.25 2.97
C GLU A 274 42.74 16.30 3.52
N ALA A 275 41.81 16.80 4.33
CA ALA A 275 40.69 16.02 4.85
C ALA A 275 39.73 15.53 3.74
N GLU A 276 39.45 16.35 2.73
CA GLU A 276 38.63 15.98 1.56
C GLU A 276 39.35 14.95 0.68
N ALA A 277 40.66 15.09 0.44
CA ALA A 277 41.47 14.12 -0.28
C ALA A 277 41.58 12.78 0.47
N LYS A 278 41.76 12.81 1.79
CA LYS A 278 41.76 11.62 2.65
C LYS A 278 40.40 10.93 2.64
N ALA A 279 39.31 11.67 2.84
CA ALA A 279 37.96 11.12 2.81
C ALA A 279 37.59 10.55 1.43
N ARG A 280 38.12 11.14 0.33
CA ARG A 280 38.02 10.58 -1.01
C ARG A 280 38.79 9.26 -1.13
N ALA A 281 40.05 9.22 -0.71
CA ALA A 281 40.87 8.00 -0.75
C ALA A 281 40.27 6.87 0.12
N GLU A 282 39.69 7.19 1.27
CA GLU A 282 38.98 6.25 2.13
C GLU A 282 37.71 5.70 1.45
N ARG A 283 36.95 6.53 0.72
CA ARG A 283 35.81 6.08 -0.09
C ARG A 283 36.22 5.21 -1.28
N GLU A 284 37.26 5.60 -2.01
CA GLU A 284 37.80 4.82 -3.14
C GLU A 284 38.35 3.47 -2.66
N ALA A 285 39.05 3.43 -1.52
CA ALA A 285 39.50 2.19 -0.89
C ALA A 285 38.35 1.31 -0.37
N ALA A 286 37.29 1.91 0.18
CA ALA A 286 36.09 1.17 0.60
C ALA A 286 35.35 0.56 -0.59
N ALA A 287 35.17 1.31 -1.68
CA ALA A 287 34.57 0.82 -2.92
C ALA A 287 35.39 -0.30 -3.56
N ALA A 288 36.73 -0.18 -3.59
CA ALA A 288 37.62 -1.23 -4.09
C ALA A 288 37.54 -2.52 -3.26
N ARG A 289 37.42 -2.42 -1.93
CA ARG A 289 37.21 -3.57 -1.04
C ARG A 289 35.87 -4.26 -1.31
N LEU A 290 34.79 -3.49 -1.41
CA LEU A 290 33.45 -4.02 -1.69
C LEU A 290 33.38 -4.72 -3.06
N GLN A 291 33.99 -4.13 -4.09
CA GLN A 291 34.06 -4.75 -5.43
C GLN A 291 34.89 -6.05 -5.42
N ALA A 292 36.03 -6.08 -4.70
CA ALA A 292 36.82 -7.30 -4.55
C ALA A 292 36.08 -8.40 -3.76
N GLU A 293 35.32 -8.03 -2.73
CA GLU A 293 34.47 -8.97 -1.99
C GLU A 293 33.36 -9.55 -2.87
N ARG A 294 32.68 -8.69 -3.65
CA ARG A 294 31.67 -9.08 -4.63
C ARG A 294 32.23 -10.01 -5.71
N GLU A 295 33.37 -9.68 -6.30
CA GLU A 295 34.03 -10.53 -7.30
C GLU A 295 34.40 -11.90 -6.72
N ALA A 296 34.96 -11.94 -5.51
CA ALA A 296 35.23 -13.19 -4.80
C ALA A 296 33.96 -13.98 -4.46
N GLY A 297 32.86 -13.29 -4.10
CA GLY A 297 31.55 -13.90 -3.86
C GLY A 297 30.97 -14.55 -5.11
N LEU A 298 30.93 -13.81 -6.22
CA LEU A 298 30.46 -14.30 -7.51
C LEU A 298 31.36 -15.42 -8.05
N ALA A 299 32.68 -15.38 -7.80
CA ALA A 299 33.58 -16.47 -8.15
C ALA A 299 33.27 -17.75 -7.37
N ARG A 300 33.01 -17.67 -6.05
CA ARG A 300 32.55 -18.80 -5.24
C ARG A 300 31.22 -19.35 -5.76
N ALA A 301 30.25 -18.48 -6.04
CA ALA A 301 28.93 -18.92 -6.52
C ALA A 301 28.96 -19.56 -7.91
N ARG A 302 29.87 -19.13 -8.81
CA ARG A 302 30.10 -19.79 -10.11
C ARG A 302 30.65 -21.22 -9.95
N ALA A 303 31.49 -21.46 -8.94
CA ALA A 303 31.97 -22.80 -8.60
C ALA A 303 30.92 -23.65 -7.84
N GLU A 304 30.06 -23.01 -7.04
CA GLU A 304 28.94 -23.64 -6.32
C GLU A 304 27.82 -24.10 -7.27
N LEU A 305 27.50 -23.30 -8.30
CA LEU A 305 26.35 -23.49 -9.20
C LEU A 305 26.18 -24.93 -9.75
N PRO A 306 27.19 -25.59 -10.34
CA PRO A 306 27.06 -26.98 -10.83
C PRO A 306 26.99 -28.04 -9.73
N HIS A 307 27.12 -27.65 -8.46
CA HIS A 307 27.12 -28.53 -7.29
C HIS A 307 25.95 -28.26 -6.32
N ARG A 308 25.04 -27.33 -6.66
CA ARG A 308 23.83 -27.05 -5.87
C ARG A 308 22.95 -28.31 -5.76
N PRO A 309 22.53 -28.72 -4.54
CA PRO A 309 21.70 -29.90 -4.39
C PRO A 309 20.30 -29.63 -4.92
N VAL A 310 19.81 -30.50 -5.81
CA VAL A 310 18.45 -30.46 -6.33
C VAL A 310 17.53 -31.24 -5.41
N ILE A 311 16.70 -30.52 -4.66
CA ILE A 311 15.77 -31.06 -3.66
C ILE A 311 14.40 -31.24 -4.30
N ASP A 312 13.70 -32.34 -4.01
CA ASP A 312 12.28 -32.45 -4.32
C ASP A 312 11.46 -31.77 -3.21
N LEU A 313 10.72 -30.73 -3.58
CA LEU A 313 9.80 -30.01 -2.70
C LEU A 313 8.41 -30.64 -2.69
N GLY A 314 8.10 -31.58 -3.59
CA GLY A 314 6.76 -32.13 -3.79
C GLY A 314 5.81 -31.14 -4.51
N GLU A 315 4.51 -31.49 -4.59
CA GLU A 315 3.51 -30.62 -5.22
C GLU A 315 3.42 -29.27 -4.46
N PRO A 316 3.49 -28.10 -5.14
CA PRO A 316 3.42 -27.91 -6.58
C PRO A 316 4.75 -27.66 -7.32
N PHE A 317 5.88 -27.68 -6.62
CA PHE A 317 7.16 -27.21 -7.15
C PHE A 317 8.04 -28.32 -7.73
N GLY A 318 7.89 -29.55 -7.24
CA GLY A 318 8.74 -30.67 -7.64
C GLY A 318 10.21 -30.41 -7.33
N ARG A 319 11.09 -30.75 -8.28
CA ARG A 319 12.54 -30.64 -8.11
C ARG A 319 13.03 -29.21 -8.34
N ALA A 320 13.69 -28.65 -7.34
CA ALA A 320 14.25 -27.29 -7.36
C ALA A 320 15.70 -27.28 -6.86
N ALA A 321 16.53 -26.37 -7.38
CA ALA A 321 17.91 -26.22 -6.93
C ALA A 321 17.95 -25.37 -5.65
N LEU A 322 18.59 -25.87 -4.57
CA LEU A 322 18.84 -25.05 -3.38
C LEU A 322 19.90 -24.00 -3.70
N VAL A 323 19.50 -22.73 -3.67
CA VAL A 323 20.36 -21.56 -3.93
C VAL A 323 21.06 -21.13 -2.65
N ASP A 324 20.28 -21.05 -1.55
CA ASP A 324 20.77 -20.54 -0.28
C ASP A 324 19.98 -21.10 0.92
N GLN A 325 20.63 -21.15 2.09
CA GLN A 325 20.05 -21.67 3.32
C GLN A 325 20.58 -20.95 4.56
N ILE A 326 19.66 -20.35 5.31
CA ILE A 326 19.91 -19.73 6.61
C ILE A 326 19.56 -20.76 7.69
N ASP A 327 20.52 -21.09 8.56
CA ASP A 327 20.23 -21.72 9.85
C ASP A 327 19.89 -20.60 10.86
N ALA A 328 18.60 -20.40 11.11
CA ALA A 328 18.14 -19.38 12.05
C ALA A 328 18.43 -19.78 13.51
N ALA A 329 18.58 -21.08 13.78
CA ALA A 329 18.83 -21.65 15.09
C ALA A 329 20.32 -21.62 15.50
N ALA A 330 21.23 -21.21 14.61
CA ALA A 330 22.60 -20.84 14.95
C ALA A 330 22.63 -19.57 15.81
N ASP A 331 23.60 -19.48 16.73
CA ASP A 331 23.75 -18.32 17.61
C ASP A 331 24.12 -17.05 16.81
N GLN A 332 24.92 -17.22 15.75
CA GLN A 332 25.20 -16.22 14.71
C GLN A 332 24.74 -16.77 13.35
N PRO A 333 23.53 -16.43 12.84
CA PRO A 333 22.99 -16.96 11.58
C PRO A 333 23.71 -16.53 10.29
N GLY A 334 24.73 -15.66 10.37
CA GLY A 334 25.33 -15.02 9.20
C GLY A 334 24.34 -14.06 8.51
N HIS A 335 24.37 -14.02 7.18
CA HIS A 335 23.30 -13.45 6.34
C HIS A 335 22.82 -12.05 6.76
N LEU A 336 23.74 -11.17 7.16
CA LEU A 336 23.45 -9.83 7.71
C LEU A 336 22.27 -9.80 8.71
N PHE A 337 22.19 -10.81 9.58
CA PHE A 337 21.13 -10.96 10.58
C PHE A 337 20.98 -9.69 11.43
N THR A 338 19.74 -9.20 11.51
CA THR A 338 19.34 -8.07 12.34
C THR A 338 18.00 -8.35 13.01
N GLU A 339 17.72 -7.68 14.12
CA GLU A 339 16.47 -7.83 14.86
C GLU A 339 16.06 -6.49 15.47
N SER A 340 14.75 -6.30 15.68
CA SER A 340 14.19 -5.11 16.32
C SER A 340 13.06 -5.48 17.29
N PRO A 341 13.13 -5.08 18.57
CA PRO A 341 14.30 -4.52 19.26
C PRO A 341 15.57 -5.38 19.17
N ALA A 342 16.73 -4.78 19.47
CA ALA A 342 17.95 -5.55 19.69
C ALA A 342 17.74 -6.48 20.90
N GLY A 343 18.06 -7.77 20.77
CA GLY A 343 17.76 -8.81 21.76
C GLY A 343 16.33 -9.38 21.69
N ALA A 344 15.52 -9.04 20.67
CA ALA A 344 14.13 -9.49 20.59
C ALA A 344 13.95 -10.97 20.20
N SER A 345 14.99 -11.66 19.71
CA SER A 345 14.96 -13.10 19.44
C SER A 345 15.93 -13.88 20.33
N LYS A 346 15.55 -15.12 20.65
CA LYS A 346 16.42 -16.09 21.33
C LYS A 346 16.34 -17.46 20.69
N VAL A 347 17.40 -18.25 20.81
CA VAL A 347 17.37 -19.67 20.44
C VAL A 347 16.92 -20.50 21.64
N VAL A 348 15.96 -21.39 21.41
CA VAL A 348 15.43 -22.36 22.38
C VAL A 348 15.30 -23.74 21.73
N GLU A 349 15.14 -24.79 22.53
CA GLU A 349 14.76 -26.11 22.03
C GLU A 349 13.24 -26.25 21.98
N ILE A 350 12.72 -26.63 20.81
CA ILE A 350 11.30 -26.93 20.57
C ILE A 350 11.24 -28.27 19.84
N LEU A 351 10.40 -29.20 20.31
CA LEU A 351 10.23 -30.54 19.72
C LEU A 351 11.59 -31.27 19.46
N GLY A 352 12.54 -31.15 20.38
CA GLY A 352 13.86 -31.78 20.29
C GLY A 352 14.84 -31.13 19.30
N ARG A 353 14.57 -29.91 18.83
CA ARG A 353 15.43 -29.18 17.88
C ARG A 353 15.62 -27.72 18.30
N ARG A 354 16.80 -27.16 18.08
CA ARG A 354 17.05 -25.71 18.26
C ARG A 354 16.23 -24.91 17.24
N CYS A 355 15.67 -23.79 17.70
CA CYS A 355 14.78 -22.90 16.94
C CYS A 355 14.93 -21.46 17.45
N ARG A 356 14.92 -20.45 16.58
CA ARG A 356 14.93 -19.04 16.98
C ARG A 356 13.51 -18.50 17.08
N VAL A 357 13.19 -17.86 18.20
CA VAL A 357 11.84 -17.38 18.54
C VAL A 357 11.88 -15.90 18.91
N LEU A 358 10.94 -15.12 18.37
CA LEU A 358 10.73 -13.72 18.76
C LEU A 358 9.92 -13.63 20.05
N GLU A 359 10.44 -12.90 21.05
CA GLU A 359 9.74 -12.66 22.30
C GLU A 359 8.60 -11.64 22.15
N LYS A 360 7.52 -11.82 22.91
CA LYS A 360 6.44 -10.83 22.99
C LYS A 360 7.02 -9.52 23.52
N THR A 361 6.99 -8.47 22.70
CA THR A 361 7.46 -7.15 23.12
C THR A 361 6.26 -6.27 23.46
N PRO A 362 6.14 -5.74 24.68
CA PRO A 362 5.07 -4.80 25.03
C PRO A 362 5.23 -3.45 24.33
N GLY A 363 4.13 -2.87 23.87
CA GLY A 363 4.06 -1.54 23.27
C GLY A 363 4.68 -1.37 21.88
N GLU A 364 5.32 -2.38 21.30
CA GLU A 364 5.92 -2.32 19.95
C GLU A 364 5.93 -3.69 19.25
N ALA A 365 5.93 -3.69 17.93
CA ALA A 365 6.09 -4.90 17.12
C ALA A 365 7.56 -5.35 17.07
N ALA A 366 7.78 -6.66 16.86
CA ALA A 366 9.11 -7.26 16.83
C ALA A 366 9.41 -7.97 15.49
N TYR A 367 10.66 -7.97 15.05
CA TYR A 367 11.09 -8.76 13.89
C TYR A 367 12.53 -9.25 13.97
N MET A 368 12.83 -10.28 13.17
CA MET A 368 14.16 -10.70 12.74
C MET A 368 14.24 -10.65 11.21
N ALA A 369 15.35 -10.16 10.67
CA ALA A 369 15.56 -9.93 9.24
C ALA A 369 16.91 -10.50 8.78
N PHE A 370 16.91 -11.08 7.58
CA PHE A 370 18.06 -11.78 7.00
C PHE A 370 18.24 -11.40 5.51
N ARG A 371 19.49 -11.31 5.07
CA ARG A 371 19.93 -11.13 3.68
C ARG A 371 20.12 -12.48 3.01
N ILE A 372 19.15 -12.93 2.22
CA ILE A 372 19.25 -14.21 1.50
C ILE A 372 19.70 -14.00 0.06
N GLY A 373 20.51 -14.94 -0.47
CA GLY A 373 20.93 -14.96 -1.86
C GLY A 373 22.11 -14.05 -2.22
N GLN A 374 22.80 -13.44 -1.25
CA GLN A 374 23.92 -12.54 -1.52
C GLN A 374 25.04 -13.24 -2.32
N TYR A 375 25.41 -12.63 -3.44
CA TYR A 375 26.32 -13.14 -4.48
C TYR A 375 25.95 -14.50 -5.08
N LYS A 376 24.74 -15.04 -4.87
CA LYS A 376 24.32 -16.38 -5.30
C LYS A 376 23.93 -16.49 -6.79
N LEU A 377 24.30 -15.53 -7.63
CA LEU A 377 23.95 -15.48 -9.06
C LEU A 377 22.43 -15.48 -9.30
N LEU A 378 21.68 -14.73 -8.48
CA LEU A 378 20.25 -14.55 -8.66
C LEU A 378 19.94 -13.81 -9.97
N ARG A 379 18.77 -14.07 -10.56
CA ARG A 379 18.40 -13.59 -11.90
C ARG A 379 17.09 -12.77 -11.86
N PRO A 380 17.05 -11.52 -12.39
CA PRO A 380 15.79 -10.78 -12.55
C PRO A 380 14.75 -11.58 -13.35
N GLY A 381 13.49 -11.51 -12.94
CA GLY A 381 12.38 -12.33 -13.45
C GLY A 381 12.49 -13.84 -13.14
N GLY A 382 13.61 -14.30 -12.59
CA GLY A 382 13.86 -15.70 -12.23
C GLY A 382 12.85 -16.22 -11.21
N ARG A 383 12.56 -17.52 -11.30
CA ARG A 383 11.48 -18.18 -10.56
C ARG A 383 12.03 -18.83 -9.31
N TYR A 384 11.59 -18.36 -8.15
CA TYR A 384 12.10 -18.79 -6.87
C TYR A 384 10.99 -19.22 -5.91
N VAL A 385 11.34 -20.12 -4.99
CA VAL A 385 10.50 -20.48 -3.84
C VAL A 385 11.24 -20.07 -2.57
N LEU A 386 10.63 -19.17 -1.80
CA LEU A 386 11.04 -18.88 -0.43
C LEU A 386 10.33 -19.88 0.50
N GLU A 387 11.10 -20.57 1.33
CA GLU A 387 10.58 -21.47 2.34
C GLU A 387 11.01 -21.04 3.75
N ILE A 388 10.08 -21.14 4.70
CA ILE A 388 10.32 -20.99 6.13
C ILE A 388 9.93 -22.29 6.83
N GLU A 389 10.87 -22.89 7.56
CA GLU A 389 10.66 -24.07 8.40
C GLU A 389 10.37 -23.62 9.84
N TYR A 390 9.20 -24.02 10.36
CA TYR A 390 8.68 -23.55 11.66
C TYR A 390 8.14 -24.72 12.49
N PRO A 391 8.22 -24.67 13.84
CA PRO A 391 7.52 -25.63 14.69
C PRO A 391 6.05 -25.27 14.80
N GLU A 392 5.17 -26.24 14.56
CA GLU A 392 3.75 -26.17 14.85
C GLU A 392 3.46 -26.89 16.18
N ASP A 393 4.11 -26.39 17.24
CA ASP A 393 4.07 -26.87 18.62
C ASP A 393 3.06 -26.12 19.49
N ALA A 394 2.80 -24.85 19.15
CA ALA A 394 2.00 -23.91 19.92
C ALA A 394 1.20 -22.97 18.99
N PRO A 395 0.21 -22.23 19.51
CA PRO A 395 -0.42 -21.13 18.77
C PRO A 395 0.59 -20.01 18.50
N ARG A 396 0.85 -19.68 17.24
CA ARG A 396 1.86 -18.69 16.81
C ARG A 396 1.29 -17.85 15.66
N SER A 397 1.70 -16.58 15.57
CA SER A 397 1.42 -15.71 14.42
C SER A 397 2.76 -15.27 13.82
N PHE A 398 2.81 -15.22 12.49
CA PHE A 398 3.99 -14.89 11.70
C PHE A 398 3.63 -13.82 10.68
N LEU A 399 4.53 -12.88 10.45
CA LEU A 399 4.47 -11.90 9.37
C LEU A 399 5.74 -12.06 8.53
N VAL A 400 5.58 -12.28 7.23
CA VAL A 400 6.67 -12.58 6.30
C VAL A 400 6.70 -11.52 5.21
N LEU A 401 7.73 -10.68 5.22
CA LEU A 401 7.99 -9.73 4.14
C LEU A 401 9.07 -10.33 3.23
N ASN A 402 8.74 -10.59 1.98
CA ASN A 402 9.71 -10.92 0.93
C ASN A 402 9.91 -9.75 -0.02
N SER A 403 10.94 -8.97 0.25
CA SER A 403 11.39 -7.87 -0.62
C SER A 403 11.74 -8.30 -2.04
N GLY A 404 12.12 -9.57 -2.26
CA GLY A 404 12.47 -10.12 -3.56
C GLY A 404 11.34 -10.02 -4.60
N ASN A 405 10.08 -9.91 -4.15
CA ASN A 405 8.93 -9.51 -4.97
C ASN A 405 7.98 -8.53 -4.26
N GLU A 406 8.47 -7.84 -3.23
CA GLU A 406 7.70 -6.92 -2.39
C GLU A 406 6.39 -7.50 -1.78
N SER A 407 6.33 -8.80 -1.53
CA SER A 407 5.17 -9.39 -0.83
C SER A 407 5.22 -9.13 0.67
N SER A 408 4.04 -9.15 1.29
CA SER A 408 3.86 -9.10 2.75
C SER A 408 2.67 -9.96 3.10
N LEU A 409 2.92 -11.11 3.72
CA LEU A 409 1.91 -12.12 4.05
C LEU A 409 2.04 -12.51 5.51
N GLY A 410 0.92 -12.75 6.18
CA GLY A 410 0.91 -13.40 7.48
C GLY A 410 0.47 -14.86 7.41
N PHE A 411 0.92 -15.67 8.36
CA PHE A 411 0.27 -16.95 8.65
C PHE A 411 0.21 -17.25 10.14
N HIS A 412 -0.71 -18.12 10.56
CA HIS A 412 -0.89 -18.39 11.98
C HIS A 412 -1.43 -19.80 12.31
N THR A 413 -1.10 -20.27 13.50
CA THR A 413 -1.36 -21.63 14.00
C THR A 413 -2.21 -21.62 15.27
N GLY A 414 -2.94 -22.71 15.52
CA GLY A 414 -3.73 -22.91 16.75
C GLY A 414 -4.78 -21.82 17.01
N THR A 415 -4.97 -21.48 18.28
CA THR A 415 -5.95 -20.51 18.79
C THR A 415 -5.61 -19.03 18.56
N THR A 416 -4.54 -18.72 17.84
CA THR A 416 -4.24 -17.32 17.48
C THR A 416 -5.33 -16.74 16.57
N VAL A 417 -5.55 -15.42 16.70
CA VAL A 417 -6.44 -14.65 15.83
C VAL A 417 -5.80 -14.31 14.47
N GLY A 418 -4.48 -14.55 14.33
CA GLY A 418 -3.70 -14.23 13.14
C GLY A 418 -3.33 -12.76 13.05
N ASP A 419 -4.35 -11.94 12.79
CA ASP A 419 -4.27 -10.49 12.62
C ASP A 419 -3.96 -9.74 13.91
N ALA A 420 -3.63 -8.45 13.79
CA ALA A 420 -3.42 -7.59 14.94
C ALA A 420 -4.72 -7.46 15.75
N PHE A 421 -4.68 -7.78 17.04
CA PHE A 421 -5.88 -7.83 17.88
C PHE A 421 -6.47 -6.45 18.23
N ARG A 422 -5.65 -5.37 18.19
CA ARG A 422 -6.02 -3.98 18.50
C ARG A 422 -5.55 -3.03 17.37
N PRO A 423 -6.12 -3.13 16.16
CA PRO A 423 -5.69 -2.37 14.99
C PRO A 423 -5.90 -0.85 15.12
N LYS A 424 -5.02 -0.08 14.47
CA LYS A 424 -5.00 1.40 14.48
C LYS A 424 -6.23 2.04 13.81
N TYR A 425 -6.67 1.53 12.66
CA TYR A 425 -7.61 2.23 11.77
C TYR A 425 -9.00 1.59 11.66
N VAL A 426 -9.06 0.27 11.50
CA VAL A 426 -10.30 -0.50 11.25
C VAL A 426 -10.33 -1.74 12.14
N ASN A 427 -11.50 -2.10 12.68
CA ASN A 427 -11.64 -3.32 13.48
C ASN A 427 -11.38 -4.56 12.60
N ASN A 428 -10.39 -5.38 12.97
CA ASN A 428 -9.91 -6.54 12.21
C ASN A 428 -10.88 -7.75 12.18
N LEU A 429 -11.98 -7.72 12.96
CA LEU A 429 -13.00 -8.78 13.01
C LEU A 429 -12.41 -10.17 13.33
N CYS A 430 -11.60 -10.19 14.38
CA CYS A 430 -10.80 -11.34 14.81
C CYS A 430 -11.63 -12.61 15.09
N GLU A 431 -11.05 -13.77 14.78
CA GLU A 431 -11.62 -15.10 15.04
C GLU A 431 -10.57 -16.06 15.61
N SER A 432 -10.81 -16.57 16.82
CA SER A 432 -9.98 -17.59 17.48
C SER A 432 -10.64 -18.96 17.36
N LEU A 433 -9.96 -19.94 16.78
CA LEU A 433 -10.46 -21.32 16.69
C LEU A 433 -9.43 -22.29 17.29
N ARG A 434 -9.86 -23.35 17.98
CA ARG A 434 -8.99 -24.48 18.38
C ARG A 434 -8.62 -25.36 17.17
N VAL A 435 -7.88 -24.77 16.23
CA VAL A 435 -7.26 -25.46 15.09
C VAL A 435 -6.22 -26.46 15.63
N PRO A 436 -6.25 -27.75 15.23
CA PRO A 436 -5.22 -28.71 15.59
C PRO A 436 -3.83 -28.28 15.13
N LEU A 437 -2.83 -28.49 16.00
CA LEU A 437 -1.41 -28.28 15.74
C LEU A 437 -0.78 -29.62 15.33
N SER A 438 0.09 -29.66 14.31
CA SER A 438 0.70 -30.92 13.86
C SER A 438 1.64 -31.57 14.88
N GLY A 439 2.17 -30.80 15.84
CA GLY A 439 3.17 -31.27 16.80
C GLY A 439 4.53 -31.58 16.17
N ARG A 440 4.80 -31.03 14.99
CA ARG A 440 6.02 -31.27 14.19
C ARG A 440 6.61 -29.96 13.68
N TYR A 441 7.74 -30.05 12.97
CA TYR A 441 8.20 -28.97 12.11
C TYR A 441 7.51 -29.06 10.75
N GLU A 442 6.85 -28.00 10.35
CA GLU A 442 6.14 -27.85 9.08
C GLU A 442 6.82 -26.76 8.23
N THR A 443 6.36 -26.56 6.99
CA THR A 443 6.94 -25.57 6.06
C THR A 443 5.89 -24.64 5.46
N TRP A 444 6.20 -23.35 5.46
CA TRP A 444 5.52 -22.31 4.70
C TRP A 444 6.33 -22.06 3.42
N ARG A 445 5.68 -21.99 2.26
CA ARG A 445 6.34 -21.91 0.93
C ARG A 445 5.62 -20.94 0.01
N MET A 446 6.34 -19.89 -0.40
CA MET A 446 5.82 -18.89 -1.33
C MET A 446 6.67 -18.85 -2.61
N PHE A 447 6.02 -19.03 -3.76
CA PHE A 447 6.61 -18.75 -5.06
C PHE A 447 6.62 -17.26 -5.36
N PHE A 448 7.65 -16.81 -6.05
CA PHE A 448 7.73 -15.48 -6.64
C PHE A 448 8.66 -15.45 -7.85
N ASN A 449 8.44 -14.47 -8.73
CA ASN A 449 9.47 -14.02 -9.67
C ASN A 449 10.30 -12.92 -8.98
N LEU A 450 11.63 -12.98 -9.11
CA LEU A 450 12.52 -11.99 -8.52
C LEU A 450 12.46 -10.65 -9.27
N HIS A 451 12.42 -9.55 -8.54
CA HIS A 451 12.52 -8.19 -9.07
C HIS A 451 13.93 -7.87 -9.62
N ASP A 452 14.02 -6.82 -10.43
CA ASP A 452 15.31 -6.26 -10.86
C ASP A 452 16.04 -5.54 -9.71
N ARG A 453 15.28 -4.95 -8.77
CA ARG A 453 15.81 -4.21 -7.60
C ARG A 453 14.98 -4.38 -6.33
N PHE A 454 15.60 -4.20 -5.16
CA PHE A 454 14.97 -4.39 -3.84
C PHE A 454 15.23 -3.25 -2.85
N CYS A 455 14.32 -3.07 -1.90
CA CYS A 455 14.47 -2.23 -0.72
C CYS A 455 15.50 -2.81 0.27
N GLU A 456 16.20 -1.97 1.04
CA GLU A 456 17.19 -2.44 2.03
C GLU A 456 16.58 -3.12 3.25
N LEU A 457 15.43 -2.60 3.70
CA LEU A 457 14.55 -3.11 4.75
C LEU A 457 13.22 -2.36 4.69
N GLY A 458 12.09 -3.06 4.80
CA GLY A 458 10.76 -2.44 4.71
C GLY A 458 10.41 -1.91 3.32
N TYR A 459 9.25 -1.24 3.19
CA TYR A 459 8.71 -0.80 1.90
C TYR A 459 8.34 0.70 1.90
N PRO A 460 8.61 1.45 0.81
CA PRO A 460 8.18 2.83 0.69
C PRO A 460 6.66 2.96 0.50
N ARG A 461 6.12 4.15 0.77
CA ARG A 461 4.76 4.56 0.39
C ARG A 461 4.89 5.44 -0.86
N GLY A 462 4.35 5.01 -1.99
CA GLY A 462 4.64 5.62 -3.29
C GLY A 462 6.07 5.35 -3.74
N GLU A 463 6.67 6.32 -4.45
CA GLU A 463 8.06 6.24 -4.88
C GLU A 463 9.04 6.10 -3.70
N GLY A 464 10.05 5.24 -3.86
CA GLY A 464 11.15 5.14 -2.91
C GLY A 464 12.38 4.43 -3.50
N PRO A 465 13.54 4.52 -2.84
CA PRO A 465 14.77 3.90 -3.32
C PRO A 465 14.75 2.38 -3.13
N ARG A 466 15.14 1.68 -4.19
CA ARG A 466 15.40 0.24 -4.23
C ARG A 466 16.87 0.06 -4.62
N PRO A 467 17.82 0.37 -3.71
CA PRO A 467 19.23 0.49 -4.08
C PRO A 467 19.86 -0.87 -4.43
N LEU A 468 19.29 -1.96 -3.94
CA LEU A 468 19.88 -3.30 -4.05
C LEU A 468 19.52 -3.99 -5.36
N THR A 469 20.37 -4.95 -5.73
CA THR A 469 20.32 -5.75 -6.97
C THR A 469 20.38 -7.26 -6.64
N PRO A 470 20.16 -8.16 -7.61
CA PRO A 470 20.24 -9.61 -7.39
C PRO A 470 21.60 -10.10 -6.87
N ASP A 471 22.70 -9.37 -7.14
CA ASP A 471 24.02 -9.68 -6.58
C ASP A 471 24.08 -9.41 -5.07
N ASP A 472 23.34 -8.43 -4.55
CA ASP A 472 23.37 -8.05 -3.14
C ASP A 472 22.54 -9.00 -2.26
N GLY A 473 21.55 -9.67 -2.84
CA GLY A 473 20.54 -10.41 -2.10
C GLY A 473 19.49 -9.52 -1.43
N PHE A 474 18.36 -10.11 -1.07
CA PHE A 474 17.15 -9.37 -0.68
C PHE A 474 16.75 -9.66 0.78
N PRO A 475 16.12 -8.70 1.52
CA PRO A 475 15.65 -8.99 2.87
C PRO A 475 14.48 -9.97 2.91
N VAL A 476 14.61 -11.02 3.71
CA VAL A 476 13.46 -11.77 4.25
C VAL A 476 13.30 -11.36 5.70
N VAL A 477 12.14 -10.80 6.04
CA VAL A 477 11.80 -10.41 7.42
C VAL A 477 10.75 -11.38 7.94
N VAL A 478 10.99 -11.95 9.12
CA VAL A 478 9.98 -12.66 9.91
C VAL A 478 9.68 -11.82 11.15
N GLY A 479 8.44 -11.35 11.27
CA GLY A 479 7.99 -10.45 12.32
C GLY A 479 6.70 -10.88 13.00
N GLN A 480 6.32 -10.10 14.00
CA GLN A 480 5.12 -10.28 14.81
C GLN A 480 4.66 -8.94 15.40
N PHE A 481 3.35 -8.76 15.58
CA PHE A 481 2.79 -7.58 16.26
C PHE A 481 3.20 -7.50 17.75
N SER A 482 2.84 -6.40 18.41
CA SER A 482 3.11 -6.21 19.85
C SER A 482 2.40 -7.23 20.74
N ALA A 483 2.83 -7.35 22.00
CA ALA A 483 2.27 -8.30 22.96
C ALA A 483 0.75 -8.18 23.13
N GLU A 484 0.22 -6.95 23.14
CA GLU A 484 -1.20 -6.62 23.29
C GLU A 484 -2.03 -6.96 22.04
N ASN A 485 -1.34 -7.10 20.90
CA ASN A 485 -1.87 -7.53 19.62
C ASN A 485 -1.77 -9.05 19.40
N LEU A 486 -1.02 -9.78 20.25
CA LEU A 486 -0.82 -11.23 20.20
C LEU A 486 -1.13 -11.90 21.55
N PRO A 487 -2.35 -11.75 22.11
CA PRO A 487 -2.67 -12.19 23.48
C PRO A 487 -2.36 -13.67 23.74
N VAL A 488 -2.67 -14.58 22.81
CA VAL A 488 -2.49 -16.04 22.97
C VAL A 488 -1.31 -16.64 22.19
N GLY A 489 -0.49 -15.82 21.53
CA GLY A 489 0.64 -16.32 20.72
C GLY A 489 1.86 -16.74 21.56
N GLY A 490 2.58 -17.78 21.12
CA GLY A 490 3.86 -18.23 21.69
C GLY A 490 5.11 -17.59 21.05
N GLY A 491 4.92 -16.57 20.20
CA GLY A 491 5.96 -15.94 19.39
C GLY A 491 6.19 -16.61 18.03
N ALA A 492 6.58 -15.86 17.01
CA ALA A 492 7.02 -16.40 15.73
C ALA A 492 8.33 -17.20 15.91
N ALA A 493 8.40 -18.41 15.36
CA ALA A 493 9.47 -19.37 15.61
C ALA A 493 9.99 -19.99 14.31
N VAL A 494 11.30 -19.89 14.03
CA VAL A 494 11.92 -20.36 12.78
C VAL A 494 13.19 -21.16 13.09
N SER A 495 13.30 -22.36 12.53
CA SER A 495 14.54 -23.14 12.53
C SER A 495 15.42 -22.80 11.33
N ARG A 496 14.81 -22.61 10.15
CA ARG A 496 15.52 -22.48 8.88
C ARG A 496 14.74 -21.65 7.88
N ILE A 497 15.45 -20.89 7.05
CA ILE A 497 14.92 -20.25 5.84
C ILE A 497 15.70 -20.79 4.63
N ARG A 498 15.01 -21.12 3.53
CA ARG A 498 15.63 -21.63 2.29
C ARG A 498 15.15 -20.85 1.07
N LEU A 499 16.06 -20.66 0.12
CA LEU A 499 15.76 -20.13 -1.21
C LEU A 499 16.05 -21.21 -2.25
N PHE A 500 15.04 -21.55 -3.04
CA PHE A 500 15.15 -22.51 -4.14
C PHE A 500 14.90 -21.82 -5.48
N GLU A 501 15.60 -22.25 -6.53
CA GLU A 501 15.39 -21.83 -7.92
C GLU A 501 14.69 -22.94 -8.70
N LEU A 502 13.66 -22.59 -9.47
CA LEU A 502 12.99 -23.49 -10.40
C LEU A 502 13.69 -23.40 -11.76
N SER A 503 14.03 -24.55 -12.34
CA SER A 503 14.65 -24.65 -13.67
C SER A 503 13.69 -24.28 -14.81
N ASP A 504 12.41 -24.56 -14.61
CA ASP A 504 11.37 -24.56 -15.63
C ASP A 504 10.27 -23.50 -15.34
N GLU A 505 9.19 -23.52 -16.12
CA GLU A 505 7.96 -22.82 -15.73
C GLU A 505 7.26 -23.53 -14.57
N PRO A 506 6.68 -22.79 -13.60
CA PRO A 506 5.90 -23.41 -12.54
C PRO A 506 4.77 -24.22 -13.18
N PRO A 507 4.64 -25.53 -12.89
CA PRO A 507 3.69 -26.38 -13.60
C PRO A 507 2.27 -25.84 -13.36
N PRO A 508 1.52 -25.48 -14.42
CA PRO A 508 0.21 -24.87 -14.26
C PRO A 508 -0.71 -25.82 -13.49
N THR A 509 -1.66 -25.26 -12.75
CA THR A 509 -2.63 -26.07 -12.03
C THR A 509 -3.45 -26.89 -13.02
N ALA A 510 -3.33 -28.22 -12.94
CA ALA A 510 -4.03 -29.13 -13.82
C ALA A 510 -5.48 -29.33 -13.35
N TYR A 511 -6.44 -28.92 -14.16
CA TYR A 511 -7.87 -29.13 -13.94
C TYR A 511 -8.62 -29.22 -15.28
N ARG A 512 -9.88 -29.64 -15.25
CA ARG A 512 -10.72 -29.76 -16.45
C ARG A 512 -11.91 -28.83 -16.34
N LEU A 513 -11.93 -27.79 -17.16
CA LEU A 513 -13.10 -26.91 -17.28
C LEU A 513 -14.33 -27.72 -17.73
N PRO A 514 -15.53 -27.36 -17.24
CA PRO A 514 -16.79 -27.90 -17.74
C PRO A 514 -16.91 -27.78 -19.27
N PRO A 515 -17.59 -28.74 -19.95
CA PRO A 515 -17.81 -28.71 -21.40
C PRO A 515 -18.33 -27.38 -21.94
N LYS A 516 -17.89 -27.02 -23.15
CA LYS A 516 -18.33 -25.81 -23.86
C LYS A 516 -19.87 -25.81 -23.98
N GLY A 517 -20.49 -24.74 -23.47
CA GLY A 517 -21.94 -24.60 -23.35
C GLY A 517 -22.42 -24.54 -21.90
N LEU A 518 -21.67 -25.12 -20.95
CA LEU A 518 -21.93 -24.93 -19.52
C LEU A 518 -21.29 -23.61 -19.02
N PRO A 519 -21.94 -22.88 -18.10
CA PRO A 519 -21.35 -21.70 -17.49
C PRO A 519 -20.18 -22.10 -16.58
N ARG A 520 -19.10 -21.33 -16.60
CA ARG A 520 -17.87 -21.57 -15.82
C ARG A 520 -17.88 -20.78 -14.52
N ARG A 521 -17.43 -21.40 -13.42
CA ARG A 521 -17.11 -20.67 -12.18
C ARG A 521 -15.89 -19.78 -12.39
N ALA A 522 -15.69 -18.77 -11.55
CA ALA A 522 -14.57 -17.82 -11.67
C ALA A 522 -13.84 -17.62 -10.34
N ILE A 523 -12.52 -17.48 -10.40
CA ILE A 523 -11.67 -17.04 -9.29
C ILE A 523 -10.86 -15.82 -9.75
N PHE A 524 -10.91 -14.73 -8.98
CA PHE A 524 -10.28 -13.43 -9.30
C PHE A 524 -9.87 -12.66 -8.03
N TRP A 525 -9.11 -11.59 -8.19
CA TRP A 525 -8.71 -10.71 -7.07
C TRP A 525 -8.51 -9.26 -7.49
N ARG A 526 -8.37 -8.37 -6.50
CA ARG A 526 -7.87 -7.00 -6.63
C ARG A 526 -6.91 -6.75 -5.46
N GLU A 527 -5.76 -6.15 -5.77
CA GLU A 527 -4.71 -5.75 -4.81
C GLU A 527 -4.83 -4.25 -4.52
N GLU A 528 -4.72 -3.81 -3.27
CA GLU A 528 -4.79 -2.37 -2.92
C GLU A 528 -3.44 -1.66 -3.09
N MET A 529 -2.37 -2.11 -2.41
CA MET A 529 -1.12 -1.33 -2.26
C MET A 529 0.10 -1.95 -2.99
N ALA A 530 -0.08 -2.42 -4.23
CA ALA A 530 0.86 -3.34 -4.93
C ALA A 530 1.44 -2.84 -6.27
N ASP A 531 1.09 -1.64 -6.72
CA ASP A 531 1.56 -1.01 -7.97
C ASP A 531 2.83 -0.15 -7.81
N ASN A 532 3.03 0.45 -6.62
CA ASN A 532 4.25 1.10 -6.12
C ASN A 532 5.60 0.45 -6.55
N VAL A 533 5.59 -0.84 -6.87
CA VAL A 533 6.71 -1.65 -7.39
C VAL A 533 7.30 -1.11 -8.70
N PHE A 534 6.50 -0.59 -9.62
CA PHE A 534 6.95 -0.08 -10.93
C PHE A 534 6.81 1.46 -11.07
N GLU A 535 6.48 2.14 -9.98
CA GLU A 535 6.45 3.60 -9.91
C GLU A 535 7.85 4.19 -9.65
N GLY A 536 7.99 5.48 -9.96
CA GLY A 536 9.29 6.17 -10.00
C GLY A 536 9.71 6.57 -11.41
N GLU A 537 10.59 7.58 -11.48
CA GLU A 537 11.24 8.04 -12.72
C GLU A 537 12.76 7.98 -12.68
N LYS A 538 13.36 7.94 -11.50
CA LYS A 538 14.81 7.92 -11.30
C LYS A 538 15.33 6.50 -11.35
N GLU A 539 16.54 6.33 -11.86
CA GLU A 539 17.25 5.05 -11.77
C GLU A 539 17.34 4.62 -10.29
N GLY A 540 17.06 3.34 -10.02
CA GLY A 540 17.02 2.82 -8.66
C GLY A 540 15.75 3.14 -7.87
N GLN A 541 14.72 3.79 -8.44
CA GLN A 541 13.38 3.81 -7.85
C GLN A 541 12.56 2.55 -8.21
N PRO A 542 12.32 2.17 -9.48
CA PRO A 542 11.49 1.01 -9.79
C PRO A 542 12.12 -0.33 -9.36
N GLY A 543 11.29 -1.25 -8.88
CA GLY A 543 11.67 -2.61 -8.53
C GLY A 543 11.73 -3.53 -9.75
N VAL A 544 10.93 -3.27 -10.78
CA VAL A 544 11.03 -3.92 -12.09
C VAL A 544 11.44 -2.93 -13.17
N ALA A 545 12.29 -3.35 -14.10
CA ALA A 545 12.80 -2.51 -15.18
C ALA A 545 11.74 -2.19 -16.26
N LYS A 546 10.65 -2.96 -16.32
CA LYS A 546 9.53 -2.78 -17.27
C LYS A 546 8.19 -3.01 -16.56
N PRO A 547 7.24 -2.05 -16.58
CA PRO A 547 5.94 -2.22 -15.93
C PRO A 547 5.17 -3.48 -16.34
N ILE A 548 5.19 -3.86 -17.63
CA ILE A 548 4.49 -5.06 -18.13
C ILE A 548 5.06 -6.38 -17.58
N ASP A 549 6.31 -6.39 -17.09
CA ASP A 549 6.94 -7.59 -16.54
C ASP A 549 6.35 -7.93 -15.17
N TRP A 550 5.93 -6.93 -14.38
CA TRP A 550 5.16 -7.14 -13.13
C TRP A 550 3.88 -7.93 -13.38
N TYR A 551 3.16 -7.60 -14.45
CA TYR A 551 1.93 -8.29 -14.84
C TYR A 551 2.20 -9.68 -15.44
N ARG A 552 3.39 -9.93 -16.00
CA ARG A 552 3.83 -11.28 -16.37
C ARG A 552 4.05 -12.16 -15.13
N PHE A 553 4.64 -11.60 -14.07
CA PHE A 553 4.83 -12.31 -12.80
C PHE A 553 3.47 -12.63 -12.13
N LYS A 554 2.49 -11.73 -12.21
CA LYS A 554 1.10 -12.01 -11.80
C LYS A 554 0.47 -13.12 -12.65
N ALA A 555 0.72 -13.16 -13.95
CA ALA A 555 0.24 -14.24 -14.81
C ALA A 555 0.89 -15.60 -14.47
N GLU A 556 2.15 -15.63 -14.04
CA GLU A 556 2.79 -16.86 -13.54
C GLU A 556 2.23 -17.30 -12.17
N GLN A 557 1.93 -16.36 -11.26
CA GLN A 557 1.17 -16.65 -10.03
C GLN A 557 -0.22 -17.23 -10.33
N MET A 558 -0.94 -16.71 -11.34
CA MET A 558 -2.25 -17.26 -11.74
C MET A 558 -2.14 -18.70 -12.25
N GLN A 559 -1.14 -18.99 -13.10
CA GLN A 559 -0.87 -20.34 -13.59
C GLN A 559 -0.52 -21.28 -12.43
N LEU A 560 0.35 -20.85 -11.52
CA LEU A 560 0.72 -21.62 -10.34
C LEU A 560 -0.47 -21.86 -9.41
N LEU A 561 -1.29 -20.87 -9.10
CA LEU A 561 -2.36 -21.00 -8.10
C LEU A 561 -3.67 -21.55 -8.68
N GLY A 562 -3.82 -21.60 -10.00
CA GLY A 562 -5.06 -22.04 -10.65
C GLY A 562 -6.15 -20.97 -10.60
N ILE A 563 -5.79 -19.71 -10.80
CA ILE A 563 -6.72 -18.59 -10.86
C ILE A 563 -6.99 -18.30 -12.34
N ASP A 564 -8.26 -18.27 -12.75
CA ASP A 564 -8.64 -18.26 -14.18
C ASP A 564 -9.04 -16.87 -14.71
N THR A 565 -9.35 -15.94 -13.81
CA THR A 565 -9.89 -14.62 -14.13
C THR A 565 -9.01 -13.54 -13.50
N TYR A 566 -8.37 -12.73 -14.34
CA TYR A 566 -7.54 -11.61 -13.89
C TYR A 566 -8.42 -10.42 -13.47
N GLY A 567 -8.12 -9.84 -12.32
CA GLY A 567 -8.70 -8.58 -11.87
C GLY A 567 -7.63 -7.52 -11.64
N LYS A 568 -7.98 -6.27 -11.93
CA LYS A 568 -7.13 -5.09 -11.71
C LYS A 568 -8.01 -3.89 -11.37
N ASP A 569 -7.54 -3.08 -10.43
CA ASP A 569 -8.08 -1.75 -10.19
C ASP A 569 -7.74 -0.80 -11.35
N LEU A 570 -8.79 -0.20 -11.93
CA LEU A 570 -8.74 0.81 -12.98
C LEU A 570 -9.21 2.20 -12.50
N LEU A 571 -9.74 2.31 -11.28
CA LEU A 571 -10.23 3.54 -10.66
C LEU A 571 -10.09 3.50 -9.13
N GLU A 572 -8.91 3.84 -8.60
CA GLU A 572 -8.71 3.92 -7.14
C GLU A 572 -9.31 5.23 -6.60
N PHE A 573 -10.34 5.17 -5.75
CA PHE A 573 -11.19 6.33 -5.39
C PHE A 573 -11.58 7.24 -6.57
N GLY A 574 -11.75 6.67 -7.78
CA GLY A 574 -12.06 7.38 -9.03
C GLY A 574 -10.87 7.96 -9.80
N ALA A 575 -9.62 7.75 -9.38
CA ALA A 575 -8.40 8.15 -10.10
C ALA A 575 -8.01 7.10 -11.16
N VAL A 576 -7.71 7.52 -12.39
CA VAL A 576 -7.51 6.61 -13.54
C VAL A 576 -6.21 5.83 -13.40
N GLN A 577 -6.36 4.52 -13.20
CA GLN A 577 -5.25 3.59 -13.14
C GLN A 577 -5.01 2.94 -14.51
N HIS A 578 -4.01 3.45 -15.23
CA HIS A 578 -3.35 2.79 -16.38
C HIS A 578 -4.12 2.73 -17.73
N TRP A 579 -5.11 3.59 -17.97
CA TRP A 579 -5.83 3.67 -19.26
C TRP A 579 -6.00 5.11 -19.80
N ASP A 580 -6.19 5.26 -21.12
CA ASP A 580 -6.21 6.55 -21.82
C ASP A 580 -7.63 7.16 -21.92
N THR A 581 -7.81 8.35 -21.34
CA THR A 581 -9.09 9.08 -21.34
C THR A 581 -9.23 10.05 -22.52
N THR A 582 -8.18 10.24 -23.33
CA THR A 582 -8.12 11.18 -24.47
C THR A 582 -9.33 11.10 -25.42
N PRO A 583 -9.87 9.92 -25.80
CA PRO A 583 -11.00 9.83 -26.73
C PRO A 583 -12.31 10.48 -26.23
N HIS A 584 -12.43 10.74 -24.93
CA HIS A 584 -13.59 11.39 -24.30
C HIS A 584 -13.24 12.75 -23.65
N GLY A 585 -12.13 13.36 -24.05
CA GLY A 585 -11.70 14.70 -23.60
C GLY A 585 -10.45 14.72 -22.74
N GLY A 586 -9.82 13.56 -22.47
CA GLY A 586 -8.59 13.50 -21.70
C GLY A 586 -8.75 14.02 -20.26
N ASN A 587 -7.75 14.76 -19.80
CA ASN A 587 -7.71 15.38 -18.47
C ASN A 587 -8.84 16.41 -18.20
N GLN A 588 -9.62 16.83 -19.20
CA GLN A 588 -10.87 17.57 -18.95
C GLN A 588 -11.93 16.68 -18.31
N TRP A 589 -12.05 15.45 -18.78
CA TRP A 589 -13.05 14.48 -18.31
C TRP A 589 -12.53 13.70 -17.11
N ALA A 590 -11.40 13.01 -17.25
CA ALA A 590 -10.75 12.25 -16.18
C ALA A 590 -9.23 12.33 -16.29
N TYR A 591 -8.54 12.66 -15.19
CA TYR A 591 -7.09 12.75 -15.12
C TYR A 591 -6.44 11.38 -15.31
N PHE A 592 -5.44 11.28 -16.18
CA PHE A 592 -4.66 10.05 -16.42
C PHE A 592 -3.15 10.34 -16.44
N ASN A 593 -2.34 9.33 -16.13
CA ASN A 593 -0.88 9.39 -16.28
C ASN A 593 -0.47 9.07 -17.73
N SER A 594 0.07 10.05 -18.44
CA SER A 594 0.46 9.93 -19.86
C SER A 594 1.55 8.87 -20.12
N LYS A 595 2.43 8.60 -19.15
CA LYS A 595 3.50 7.59 -19.23
C LYS A 595 2.96 6.16 -19.27
N HIS A 596 1.83 5.89 -18.60
CA HIS A 596 1.27 4.54 -18.41
C HIS A 596 -0.14 4.38 -19.01
N LYS A 597 -0.61 5.34 -19.82
CA LYS A 597 -1.99 5.41 -20.35
C LYS A 597 -2.39 4.22 -21.23
N ASP A 598 -1.44 3.54 -21.85
CA ASP A 598 -1.71 2.42 -22.76
C ASP A 598 -1.50 1.05 -22.07
N LEU A 599 -0.97 1.03 -20.84
CA LEU A 599 -0.55 -0.21 -20.16
C LEU A 599 -1.73 -1.17 -19.88
N TRP A 600 -2.94 -0.68 -19.63
CA TRP A 600 -4.11 -1.55 -19.52
C TRP A 600 -4.37 -2.36 -20.81
N ALA A 601 -4.17 -1.75 -21.98
CA ALA A 601 -4.37 -2.43 -23.26
C ALA A 601 -3.27 -3.47 -23.56
N GLU A 602 -2.09 -3.33 -22.96
CA GLU A 602 -1.02 -4.34 -22.95
C GLU A 602 -1.33 -5.47 -21.96
N ILE A 603 -1.75 -5.16 -20.73
CA ILE A 603 -2.13 -6.13 -19.69
C ILE A 603 -3.25 -7.04 -20.20
N VAL A 604 -4.28 -6.47 -20.83
CA VAL A 604 -5.38 -7.24 -21.43
C VAL A 604 -4.87 -8.20 -22.51
N ALA A 605 -3.95 -7.76 -23.39
CA ALA A 605 -3.37 -8.61 -24.41
C ALA A 605 -2.48 -9.72 -23.83
N LEU A 606 -1.72 -9.44 -22.77
CA LEU A 606 -0.89 -10.41 -22.04
C LEU A 606 -1.75 -11.49 -21.36
N MET A 607 -2.84 -11.10 -20.70
CA MET A 607 -3.72 -12.03 -19.98
C MET A 607 -4.56 -12.87 -20.95
N GLY A 608 -5.18 -12.23 -21.96
CA GLY A 608 -5.92 -12.94 -23.00
C GLY A 608 -5.05 -13.87 -23.84
N GLY A 609 -3.82 -13.46 -24.17
CA GLY A 609 -2.81 -14.29 -24.84
C GLY A 609 -2.33 -15.49 -24.01
N ARG A 610 -2.54 -15.48 -22.69
CA ARG A 610 -2.32 -16.62 -21.79
C ARG A 610 -3.60 -17.42 -21.49
N GLY A 611 -4.72 -17.09 -22.13
CA GLY A 611 -6.01 -17.78 -21.97
C GLY A 611 -6.80 -17.37 -20.72
N PHE A 612 -6.40 -16.30 -20.02
CA PHE A 612 -7.12 -15.81 -18.86
C PHE A 612 -8.31 -14.94 -19.25
N ARG A 613 -9.36 -15.04 -18.43
CA ARG A 613 -10.54 -14.17 -18.49
C ARG A 613 -10.26 -12.88 -17.72
N ILE A 614 -11.06 -11.83 -17.91
CA ILE A 614 -10.81 -10.52 -17.28
C ILE A 614 -12.07 -9.98 -16.59
N MET A 615 -11.90 -9.48 -15.36
CA MET A 615 -12.90 -8.78 -14.55
C MET A 615 -12.29 -7.48 -14.00
N PRO A 616 -12.37 -6.34 -14.72
CA PRO A 616 -11.83 -5.07 -14.24
C PRO A 616 -12.63 -4.53 -13.04
N TYR A 617 -11.92 -3.92 -12.10
CA TYR A 617 -12.46 -3.36 -10.85
C TYR A 617 -12.45 -1.82 -10.88
N TYR A 618 -13.49 -1.22 -10.28
CA TYR A 618 -13.72 0.22 -10.31
C TYR A 618 -14.25 0.74 -8.97
N GLU A 619 -13.52 1.68 -8.34
CA GLU A 619 -14.04 2.56 -7.27
C GLU A 619 -14.55 3.86 -7.90
N TYR A 620 -15.50 3.71 -8.83
CA TYR A 620 -16.05 4.82 -9.61
C TYR A 620 -16.68 5.89 -8.70
N ALA A 621 -16.15 7.11 -8.72
CA ALA A 621 -16.60 8.25 -7.91
C ALA A 621 -17.30 9.35 -8.74
N GLY A 622 -17.67 9.05 -9.98
CA GLY A 622 -17.79 10.06 -11.04
C GLY A 622 -16.42 10.39 -11.62
N SER A 623 -16.36 10.81 -12.88
CA SER A 623 -15.10 11.19 -13.52
C SER A 623 -14.36 12.32 -12.78
N ARG A 624 -13.04 12.15 -12.62
CA ARG A 624 -12.15 13.06 -11.86
C ARG A 624 -11.14 13.74 -12.78
N GLY A 625 -11.61 14.69 -13.60
CA GLY A 625 -10.79 15.59 -14.42
C GLY A 625 -11.11 17.05 -14.10
N GLN A 626 -10.53 17.99 -14.85
CA GLN A 626 -10.75 19.44 -14.64
C GLN A 626 -12.23 19.86 -14.69
N SER A 627 -13.00 19.23 -15.57
CA SER A 627 -14.46 19.39 -15.73
C SER A 627 -15.24 18.12 -15.33
N GLY A 628 -14.60 17.21 -14.60
CA GLY A 628 -15.13 15.89 -14.28
C GLY A 628 -16.38 15.90 -13.39
N LEU A 629 -17.23 14.88 -13.55
CA LEU A 629 -18.51 14.79 -12.86
C LEU A 629 -18.35 14.65 -11.34
N GLY A 630 -17.39 13.86 -10.88
CA GLY A 630 -17.23 13.51 -9.47
C GLY A 630 -16.93 14.72 -8.58
N HIS A 631 -16.14 15.68 -9.08
CA HIS A 631 -15.79 16.90 -8.34
C HIS A 631 -16.95 17.90 -8.19
N GLN A 632 -18.03 17.76 -8.98
CA GLN A 632 -19.25 18.55 -8.80
C GLN A 632 -19.98 18.17 -7.51
N ARG A 633 -19.72 16.95 -6.97
CA ARG A 633 -20.34 16.38 -5.77
C ARG A 633 -21.86 16.58 -5.77
N ARG A 634 -22.53 16.04 -6.80
CA ARG A 634 -23.96 16.29 -7.04
C ARG A 634 -24.84 15.72 -5.93
N ALA A 635 -24.43 14.62 -5.29
CA ALA A 635 -25.11 14.11 -4.11
C ALA A 635 -24.70 14.91 -2.86
N ARG A 636 -25.69 15.30 -2.04
CA ARG A 636 -25.52 16.10 -0.81
C ARG A 636 -26.21 15.45 0.41
N PRO A 637 -25.66 15.61 1.64
CA PRO A 637 -26.23 15.03 2.86
C PRO A 637 -27.66 15.51 3.19
N LEU A 638 -28.35 14.81 4.09
CA LEU A 638 -29.72 15.12 4.51
C LEU A 638 -29.76 16.28 5.51
N THR A 639 -28.88 16.27 6.52
CA THR A 639 -28.81 17.30 7.58
C THR A 639 -27.72 18.34 7.36
N ARG A 640 -26.90 18.20 6.30
CA ARG A 640 -25.67 18.98 6.06
C ARG A 640 -25.47 19.30 4.57
N ASP A 641 -24.51 20.17 4.25
CA ASP A 641 -24.11 20.50 2.86
C ASP A 641 -22.61 20.27 2.57
N ASP A 642 -21.83 19.99 3.61
CA ASP A 642 -20.36 19.88 3.60
C ASP A 642 -19.88 18.50 3.15
N ALA A 643 -20.25 17.43 3.87
CA ALA A 643 -19.78 16.07 3.67
C ALA A 643 -20.68 15.04 4.37
N TYR A 644 -20.66 13.78 3.91
CA TYR A 644 -21.37 12.68 4.59
C TYR A 644 -20.52 12.07 5.70
N THR A 645 -19.20 12.09 5.57
CA THR A 645 -18.22 11.45 6.44
C THR A 645 -17.12 12.44 6.86
N HIS A 646 -16.38 12.10 7.91
CA HIS A 646 -15.19 12.85 8.32
C HIS A 646 -13.96 12.63 7.39
N ILE A 647 -14.07 11.74 6.39
CA ILE A 647 -12.93 11.22 5.63
C ILE A 647 -12.72 12.07 4.38
N ARG A 648 -11.98 13.18 4.56
CA ARG A 648 -11.83 14.28 3.58
C ARG A 648 -11.42 13.85 2.16
N TRP A 649 -10.65 12.78 2.00
CA TRP A 649 -10.22 12.32 0.67
C TRP A 649 -11.32 11.57 -0.10
N ILE A 650 -12.11 10.73 0.59
CA ILE A 650 -13.32 10.10 0.03
C ILE A 650 -14.31 11.20 -0.39
N GLU A 651 -14.50 12.20 0.48
CA GLU A 651 -15.37 13.35 0.23
C GLU A 651 -14.92 14.25 -0.93
N SER A 652 -13.74 14.07 -1.52
CA SER A 652 -13.25 14.91 -2.64
C SER A 652 -14.05 14.74 -3.95
N SER A 653 -14.83 13.66 -4.07
CA SER A 653 -15.67 13.37 -5.23
C SER A 653 -16.82 12.42 -4.88
N ASN A 654 -17.99 12.59 -5.51
CA ASN A 654 -19.10 11.63 -5.42
C ASN A 654 -19.96 11.58 -6.68
N ALA A 655 -20.64 10.45 -6.87
CA ALA A 655 -21.58 10.20 -7.97
C ALA A 655 -23.02 10.09 -7.44
N ASP A 656 -23.91 10.97 -7.91
CA ASP A 656 -25.36 10.75 -7.75
C ASP A 656 -25.81 9.77 -8.85
N ILE A 657 -25.98 8.50 -8.49
CA ILE A 657 -26.41 7.44 -9.41
C ILE A 657 -27.86 7.58 -9.91
N THR A 658 -28.63 8.54 -9.39
CA THR A 658 -29.95 8.90 -9.94
C THR A 658 -29.84 9.88 -11.11
N ASP A 659 -28.65 10.48 -11.31
CA ASP A 659 -28.39 11.45 -12.36
C ASP A 659 -28.05 10.76 -13.70
N PRO A 660 -28.75 11.07 -14.81
CA PRO A 660 -28.44 10.51 -16.13
C PRO A 660 -27.00 10.76 -16.59
N ASP A 661 -26.39 11.88 -16.18
CA ASP A 661 -24.98 12.17 -16.51
C ASP A 661 -24.04 11.11 -15.93
N THR A 662 -24.30 10.63 -14.71
CA THR A 662 -23.53 9.55 -14.06
C THR A 662 -23.59 8.25 -14.85
N GLN A 663 -24.72 7.96 -15.50
CA GLN A 663 -24.88 6.79 -16.35
C GLN A 663 -24.10 6.94 -17.67
N ALA A 664 -24.13 8.11 -18.29
CA ALA A 664 -23.37 8.39 -19.50
C ALA A 664 -21.85 8.39 -19.23
N ASP A 665 -21.43 8.94 -18.09
CA ASP A 665 -20.05 9.03 -17.64
C ASP A 665 -19.40 7.66 -17.42
N LEU A 666 -20.07 6.74 -16.71
CA LEU A 666 -19.56 5.37 -16.53
C LEU A 666 -19.57 4.54 -17.83
N LYS A 667 -20.54 4.75 -18.73
CA LYS A 667 -20.56 4.09 -20.06
C LYS A 667 -19.32 4.40 -20.89
N LYS A 668 -18.81 5.64 -20.87
CA LYS A 668 -17.54 6.02 -21.52
C LYS A 668 -16.35 5.24 -20.98
N MET A 669 -16.30 4.99 -19.68
CA MET A 669 -15.22 4.23 -19.04
C MET A 669 -15.27 2.76 -19.48
N LEU A 670 -16.45 2.13 -19.43
CA LEU A 670 -16.66 0.76 -19.90
C LEU A 670 -16.40 0.60 -21.40
N GLU A 671 -16.67 1.63 -22.21
CA GLU A 671 -16.32 1.63 -23.63
C GLU A 671 -14.80 1.50 -23.83
N LEU A 672 -14.02 2.35 -23.15
CA LEU A 672 -12.56 2.40 -23.28
C LEU A 672 -11.86 1.19 -22.65
N THR A 673 -12.30 0.76 -21.48
CA THR A 673 -11.62 -0.26 -20.67
C THR A 673 -12.07 -1.70 -20.95
N VAL A 674 -13.25 -1.89 -21.56
CA VAL A 674 -13.82 -3.21 -21.87
C VAL A 674 -14.13 -3.33 -23.37
N LEU A 675 -15.06 -2.53 -23.90
CA LEU A 675 -15.63 -2.78 -25.23
C LEU A 675 -14.65 -2.59 -26.39
N ARG A 676 -13.69 -1.67 -26.28
CA ARG A 676 -12.58 -1.50 -27.25
C ARG A 676 -11.49 -2.58 -27.15
N LEU A 677 -11.51 -3.42 -26.11
CA LEU A 677 -10.49 -4.43 -25.82
C LEU A 677 -11.02 -5.88 -25.82
N LYS A 678 -12.34 -6.07 -25.97
CA LYS A 678 -13.01 -7.39 -25.95
C LYS A 678 -12.45 -8.43 -26.93
N ASP A 679 -11.91 -7.99 -28.06
CA ASP A 679 -11.35 -8.88 -29.08
C ASP A 679 -9.91 -9.35 -28.73
N ARG A 680 -9.36 -8.91 -27.59
CA ARG A 680 -8.05 -9.31 -27.06
C ARG A 680 -8.13 -10.32 -25.90
N ALA A 681 -9.26 -10.44 -25.19
CA ALA A 681 -9.45 -11.33 -24.03
C ALA A 681 -10.93 -11.59 -23.72
N GLU A 682 -11.26 -12.72 -23.08
CA GLU A 682 -12.63 -13.02 -22.62
C GLU A 682 -12.98 -12.17 -21.38
N PHE A 683 -13.74 -11.08 -21.55
CA PHE A 683 -14.25 -10.29 -20.42
C PHE A 683 -15.49 -10.95 -19.79
N VAL A 684 -15.44 -11.17 -18.48
CA VAL A 684 -16.55 -11.74 -17.69
C VAL A 684 -17.61 -10.69 -17.37
N GLY A 685 -17.22 -9.41 -17.30
CA GLY A 685 -18.09 -8.34 -16.84
C GLY A 685 -17.32 -7.12 -16.34
N ALA A 686 -17.84 -6.47 -15.30
CA ALA A 686 -17.14 -5.43 -14.54
C ALA A 686 -17.50 -5.51 -13.04
N TRP A 687 -16.55 -5.16 -12.17
CA TRP A 687 -16.69 -5.21 -10.71
C TRP A 687 -16.65 -3.79 -10.11
N MET A 688 -17.74 -3.40 -9.46
CA MET A 688 -17.97 -2.06 -8.91
C MET A 688 -17.89 -2.09 -7.38
N ARG A 689 -17.05 -1.24 -6.77
CA ARG A 689 -16.95 -1.08 -5.30
C ARG A 689 -16.78 0.41 -4.95
N PRO A 690 -17.86 1.14 -4.66
CA PRO A 690 -17.83 2.61 -4.69
C PRO A 690 -17.19 3.29 -3.47
N ARG A 691 -16.64 2.56 -2.49
CA ARG A 691 -15.90 3.11 -1.32
C ARG A 691 -16.52 4.34 -0.62
N SER A 692 -17.86 4.33 -0.50
CA SER A 692 -18.70 5.43 0.05
C SER A 692 -18.90 6.66 -0.85
N GLN A 693 -18.55 6.57 -2.14
CA GLN A 693 -18.64 7.64 -3.15
C GLN A 693 -19.87 7.51 -4.08
N TRP A 694 -20.75 6.53 -3.85
CA TRP A 694 -22.14 6.48 -4.38
C TRP A 694 -23.15 6.72 -3.24
N PRO A 695 -23.16 7.90 -2.61
CA PRO A 695 -24.02 8.16 -1.47
C PRO A 695 -25.48 8.38 -1.90
N ILE A 696 -26.39 8.28 -0.93
CA ILE A 696 -27.79 8.69 -1.12
C ILE A 696 -27.84 10.23 -1.21
N GLY A 697 -28.11 10.75 -2.39
CA GLY A 697 -28.23 12.19 -2.63
C GLY A 697 -29.52 12.78 -2.04
N PHE A 698 -29.40 13.93 -1.39
CA PHE A 698 -30.52 14.78 -0.95
C PHE A 698 -30.43 16.21 -1.52
N ALA A 699 -29.66 16.38 -2.61
CA ALA A 699 -29.59 17.62 -3.36
C ALA A 699 -30.94 17.94 -4.03
N GLU A 700 -31.13 19.19 -4.45
CA GLU A 700 -32.39 19.63 -5.06
C GLU A 700 -32.71 18.87 -6.34
N SER A 701 -31.73 18.70 -7.23
CA SER A 701 -31.84 17.86 -8.42
C SER A 701 -32.26 16.41 -8.09
N THR A 702 -31.67 15.78 -7.08
CA THR A 702 -32.04 14.44 -6.61
C THR A 702 -33.49 14.39 -6.11
N ARG A 703 -33.90 15.38 -5.30
CA ARG A 703 -35.27 15.47 -4.76
C ARG A 703 -36.30 15.77 -5.84
N ASN A 704 -35.95 16.55 -6.86
CA ASN A 704 -36.85 16.88 -7.97
C ASN A 704 -37.02 15.68 -8.92
N ARG A 705 -36.00 14.84 -9.08
CA ARG A 705 -36.13 13.51 -9.73
C ARG A 705 -37.12 12.62 -8.96
N PHE A 706 -36.97 12.48 -7.64
CA PHE A 706 -37.94 11.75 -6.82
C PHE A 706 -39.36 12.34 -6.90
N ALA A 707 -39.48 13.67 -6.90
CA ALA A 707 -40.76 14.38 -6.99
C ALA A 707 -41.54 13.96 -8.25
N ALA A 708 -40.89 14.05 -9.41
CA ALA A 708 -41.47 13.69 -10.70
C ALA A 708 -41.79 12.19 -10.82
N GLU A 709 -40.89 11.31 -10.37
CA GLU A 709 -40.97 9.86 -10.65
C GLU A 709 -41.74 9.06 -9.59
N ALA A 710 -41.72 9.49 -8.32
CA ALA A 710 -42.16 8.68 -7.18
C ALA A 710 -43.00 9.45 -6.13
N ASN A 711 -43.24 10.75 -6.31
CA ASN A 711 -44.05 11.58 -5.40
C ASN A 711 -45.22 12.32 -6.08
N ASN A 712 -45.69 11.83 -7.23
CA ASN A 712 -46.83 12.41 -7.97
C ASN A 712 -46.61 13.89 -8.37
N GLY A 713 -45.39 14.26 -8.76
CA GLY A 713 -45.00 15.63 -9.11
C GLY A 713 -44.86 16.59 -7.93
N ARG A 714 -45.02 16.12 -6.68
CA ARG A 714 -44.91 16.98 -5.49
C ARG A 714 -43.44 17.12 -5.07
N GLU A 715 -42.91 18.33 -5.19
CA GLU A 715 -41.59 18.70 -4.66
C GLU A 715 -41.51 18.48 -3.14
N ILE A 716 -40.28 18.28 -2.65
CA ILE A 716 -40.01 18.02 -1.22
C ILE A 716 -38.73 18.74 -0.76
N THR A 717 -38.68 19.09 0.51
CA THR A 717 -37.50 19.66 1.18
C THR A 717 -36.73 18.60 1.96
N ARG A 718 -35.45 18.87 2.28
CA ARG A 718 -34.70 18.03 3.24
C ARG A 718 -35.32 18.05 4.65
N GLN A 719 -36.03 19.12 5.02
CA GLN A 719 -36.74 19.22 6.29
C GLN A 719 -37.91 18.24 6.35
N GLN A 720 -38.76 18.19 5.30
CA GLN A 720 -39.86 17.22 5.23
C GLN A 720 -39.35 15.77 5.27
N LEU A 721 -38.21 15.47 4.63
CA LEU A 721 -37.54 14.16 4.73
C LEU A 721 -36.96 13.84 6.12
N ARG A 722 -36.80 14.82 7.00
CA ARG A 722 -36.39 14.62 8.41
C ARG A 722 -37.59 14.52 9.36
N GLU A 723 -38.72 15.12 9.00
CA GLU A 723 -39.93 15.22 9.82
C GLU A 723 -40.98 14.14 9.50
N ASP A 724 -40.98 13.58 8.28
CA ASP A 724 -41.84 12.47 7.85
C ASP A 724 -41.01 11.20 7.54
N PRO A 725 -40.94 10.24 8.47
CA PRO A 725 -40.26 8.96 8.26
C PRO A 725 -40.86 8.09 7.14
N ALA A 726 -42.14 8.25 6.80
CA ALA A 726 -42.79 7.49 5.73
C ALA A 726 -42.46 8.06 4.35
N LEU A 727 -42.36 9.39 4.23
CA LEU A 727 -41.80 10.05 3.05
C LEU A 727 -40.33 9.67 2.86
N LEU A 728 -39.52 9.66 3.93
CA LEU A 728 -38.13 9.22 3.88
C LEU A 728 -38.00 7.75 3.47
N ALA A 729 -38.81 6.85 4.02
CA ALA A 729 -38.81 5.43 3.63
C ALA A 729 -39.10 5.25 2.13
N ARG A 730 -40.08 6.00 1.59
CA ARG A 730 -40.38 6.02 0.14
C ARG A 730 -39.24 6.59 -0.70
N TYR A 731 -38.57 7.64 -0.22
CA TYR A 731 -37.40 8.23 -0.88
C TYR A 731 -36.23 7.24 -0.98
N LEU A 732 -35.94 6.53 0.11
CA LEU A 732 -34.90 5.52 0.16
C LEU A 732 -35.23 4.33 -0.75
N ASP A 733 -36.48 3.85 -0.77
CA ASP A 733 -36.90 2.73 -1.63
C ASP A 733 -36.76 3.06 -3.12
N TRP A 734 -37.16 4.28 -3.53
CA TRP A 734 -36.91 4.81 -4.89
C TRP A 734 -35.41 4.83 -5.21
N TRP A 735 -34.56 5.31 -4.30
CA TRP A 735 -33.11 5.37 -4.52
C TRP A 735 -32.48 3.97 -4.66
N TYR A 736 -32.90 2.99 -3.85
CA TYR A 736 -32.46 1.60 -4.01
C TYR A 736 -32.93 0.99 -5.34
N GLY A 737 -34.13 1.36 -5.82
CA GLY A 737 -34.58 1.08 -7.18
C GLY A 737 -33.63 1.67 -8.24
N LYS A 738 -33.28 2.95 -8.13
CA LYS A 738 -32.32 3.60 -9.03
C LYS A 738 -30.94 2.94 -9.03
N ARG A 739 -30.43 2.47 -7.89
CA ARG A 739 -29.17 1.71 -7.86
C ARG A 739 -29.25 0.41 -8.64
N ARG A 740 -30.37 -0.33 -8.53
CA ARG A 740 -30.60 -1.54 -9.33
C ARG A 740 -30.60 -1.21 -10.81
N ASP A 741 -31.32 -0.16 -11.20
CA ASP A 741 -31.51 0.21 -12.60
C ASP A 741 -30.22 0.77 -13.24
N PHE A 742 -29.41 1.50 -12.46
CA PHE A 742 -28.07 1.94 -12.84
C PHE A 742 -27.14 0.76 -13.13
N LEU A 743 -27.05 -0.21 -12.21
CA LEU A 743 -26.22 -1.42 -12.37
C LEU A 743 -26.72 -2.30 -13.52
N ALA A 744 -28.04 -2.45 -13.66
CA ALA A 744 -28.68 -3.15 -14.77
C ALA A 744 -28.32 -2.52 -16.12
N ALA A 745 -28.37 -1.19 -16.24
CA ALA A 745 -28.05 -0.51 -17.49
C ALA A 745 -26.54 -0.48 -17.83
N MET A 746 -25.64 -0.76 -16.87
CA MET A 746 -24.23 -1.06 -17.17
C MET A 746 -24.06 -2.47 -17.73
N ARG A 747 -24.76 -3.47 -17.16
CA ARG A 747 -24.83 -4.83 -17.69
C ARG A 747 -25.36 -4.81 -19.13
N ASP A 748 -26.49 -4.17 -19.36
CA ASP A 748 -27.15 -4.17 -20.68
C ASP A 748 -26.27 -3.51 -21.73
N TYR A 749 -25.63 -2.38 -21.41
CA TYR A 749 -24.68 -1.73 -22.30
C TYR A 749 -23.51 -2.65 -22.72
N LEU A 750 -22.97 -3.46 -21.82
CA LEU A 750 -21.94 -4.45 -22.17
C LEU A 750 -22.50 -5.58 -23.05
N ARG A 751 -23.72 -6.06 -22.75
CA ARG A 751 -24.39 -7.14 -23.49
C ARG A 751 -24.75 -6.74 -24.92
N GLU A 752 -25.39 -5.58 -25.08
CA GLU A 752 -25.77 -4.96 -26.35
C GLU A 752 -24.56 -4.72 -27.27
N ASN A 753 -23.40 -4.39 -26.69
CA ASN A 753 -22.18 -4.09 -27.44
C ASN A 753 -21.22 -5.29 -27.61
N GLY A 754 -21.73 -6.51 -27.40
CA GLY A 754 -21.07 -7.76 -27.84
C GLY A 754 -20.48 -8.64 -26.75
N LEU A 755 -20.83 -8.44 -25.47
CA LEU A 755 -20.50 -9.36 -24.38
C LEU A 755 -21.81 -9.93 -23.78
N PRO A 756 -22.55 -10.81 -24.49
CA PRO A 756 -23.93 -11.15 -24.16
C PRO A 756 -24.12 -11.78 -22.77
N GLU A 757 -23.10 -12.43 -22.22
CA GLU A 757 -23.11 -13.02 -20.87
C GLU A 757 -22.52 -12.12 -19.77
N ALA A 758 -22.09 -10.90 -20.11
CA ALA A 758 -21.46 -9.99 -19.15
C ALA A 758 -22.27 -9.79 -17.88
N VAL A 759 -21.58 -9.75 -16.74
CA VAL A 759 -22.17 -9.45 -15.44
C VAL A 759 -21.67 -8.11 -14.89
N ILE A 760 -22.46 -7.51 -14.00
CA ILE A 760 -21.98 -6.47 -13.09
C ILE A 760 -21.96 -7.06 -11.68
N LEU A 761 -20.76 -7.13 -11.08
CA LEU A 761 -20.58 -7.48 -9.69
C LEU A 761 -20.52 -6.20 -8.85
N PHE A 762 -21.35 -6.08 -7.81
CA PHE A 762 -21.38 -4.92 -6.92
C PHE A 762 -21.00 -5.30 -5.49
N THR A 763 -19.93 -4.68 -4.97
CA THR A 763 -19.49 -4.81 -3.58
C THR A 763 -19.81 -3.52 -2.83
N ALA A 764 -20.91 -3.54 -2.08
CA ALA A 764 -21.40 -2.38 -1.34
C ALA A 764 -20.47 -1.93 -0.21
N HIS A 765 -19.71 -2.86 0.40
CA HIS A 765 -18.97 -2.58 1.63
C HIS A 765 -17.59 -1.96 1.35
N PRO A 766 -17.27 -0.77 1.94
CA PRO A 766 -16.06 -0.02 1.64
C PRO A 766 -14.80 -0.50 2.37
N GLY A 767 -14.93 -1.24 3.48
CA GLY A 767 -13.80 -1.63 4.33
C GLY A 767 -13.17 -2.98 3.97
N GLU A 768 -11.98 -3.20 4.52
CA GLU A 768 -11.20 -4.45 4.58
C GLU A 768 -10.73 -4.53 6.05
N PRO A 769 -11.39 -5.36 6.89
CA PRO A 769 -11.67 -6.80 6.67
C PRO A 769 -13.11 -7.16 6.30
N GLY A 770 -13.91 -6.25 5.77
CA GLY A 770 -15.31 -6.52 5.42
C GLY A 770 -16.29 -6.17 6.54
N VAL A 771 -17.53 -6.65 6.41
CA VAL A 771 -18.69 -6.10 7.13
C VAL A 771 -18.61 -6.36 8.65
N PRO A 772 -18.54 -5.30 9.50
CA PRO A 772 -18.60 -5.44 10.95
C PRO A 772 -20.04 -5.69 11.42
N PHE A 773 -20.19 -6.21 12.64
CA PHE A 773 -21.50 -6.25 13.30
C PHE A 773 -22.07 -4.84 13.53
N PRO A 774 -23.41 -4.66 13.58
CA PRO A 774 -24.04 -3.34 13.63
C PRO A 774 -24.07 -2.74 15.05
N TRP A 775 -22.92 -2.71 15.71
CA TRP A 775 -22.70 -2.10 17.03
C TRP A 775 -21.23 -1.63 17.18
N TRP A 776 -20.92 -0.82 18.21
CA TRP A 776 -19.60 -0.15 18.34
C TRP A 776 -18.59 -0.94 19.19
N GLU A 777 -19.03 -1.96 19.91
CA GLU A 777 -18.21 -2.83 20.75
C GLU A 777 -17.22 -3.65 19.91
N PRO A 778 -15.91 -3.63 20.22
CA PRO A 778 -14.95 -4.58 19.65
C PRO A 778 -15.45 -6.01 19.87
N THR A 779 -15.39 -6.85 18.84
CA THR A 779 -16.03 -8.18 18.87
C THR A 779 -15.05 -9.25 18.41
N LEU A 780 -14.98 -10.35 19.17
CA LEU A 780 -14.25 -11.58 18.86
C LEU A 780 -15.27 -12.72 18.70
N VAL A 781 -15.12 -13.52 17.65
CA VAL A 781 -15.85 -14.79 17.52
C VAL A 781 -14.90 -15.95 17.83
N THR A 782 -15.36 -16.96 18.58
CA THR A 782 -14.50 -18.07 19.01
C THR A 782 -15.29 -19.36 19.28
N ASP A 783 -14.65 -20.52 19.12
CA ASP A 783 -15.19 -21.82 19.56
C ASP A 783 -14.92 -22.11 21.05
N ASP A 784 -14.17 -21.23 21.72
CA ASP A 784 -13.95 -21.27 23.18
C ASP A 784 -14.20 -19.89 23.83
N PRO A 785 -15.47 -19.48 24.03
CA PRO A 785 -15.80 -18.23 24.72
C PRO A 785 -15.33 -18.20 26.17
N ALA A 786 -15.24 -19.37 26.83
CA ALA A 786 -14.86 -19.48 28.24
C ALA A 786 -13.36 -19.16 28.45
N ALA A 787 -12.48 -19.73 27.61
CA ALA A 787 -11.05 -19.44 27.68
C ALA A 787 -10.74 -17.95 27.43
N TRP A 788 -11.45 -17.30 26.50
CA TRP A 788 -11.27 -15.87 26.25
C TRP A 788 -11.89 -14.99 27.33
N ALA A 789 -13.03 -15.34 27.90
CA ALA A 789 -13.62 -14.61 29.02
C ALA A 789 -12.76 -14.66 30.30
N ALA A 790 -11.97 -15.73 30.48
CA ALA A 790 -11.00 -15.85 31.57
C ALA A 790 -9.71 -15.02 31.36
N ASN A 791 -9.38 -14.64 30.11
CA ASN A 791 -8.17 -13.90 29.78
C ASN A 791 -8.35 -12.38 29.96
N ALA A 792 -8.31 -11.92 31.21
CA ALA A 792 -8.64 -10.54 31.59
C ALA A 792 -7.90 -9.47 30.74
N GLU A 793 -6.60 -9.63 30.47
CA GLU A 793 -5.81 -8.69 29.66
C GLU A 793 -6.32 -8.59 28.22
N ALA A 794 -6.86 -9.69 27.66
CA ALA A 794 -7.46 -9.72 26.33
C ALA A 794 -8.90 -9.17 26.28
N VAL A 795 -9.69 -9.31 27.36
CA VAL A 795 -11.08 -8.78 27.41
C VAL A 795 -11.10 -7.25 27.52
N HIS A 796 -10.08 -6.65 28.16
CA HIS A 796 -9.90 -5.21 28.23
C HIS A 796 -9.27 -4.64 26.94
N TYR A 797 -10.07 -4.48 25.88
CA TYR A 797 -9.64 -3.95 24.58
C TYR A 797 -9.05 -2.53 24.70
N SER A 798 -9.68 -1.67 25.50
CA SER A 798 -9.13 -0.40 25.99
C SER A 798 -9.67 -0.11 27.41
N ALA A 799 -9.25 1.01 28.02
CA ALA A 799 -9.71 1.39 29.36
C ALA A 799 -11.23 1.66 29.42
N ASP A 800 -11.82 2.07 28.30
CA ASP A 800 -13.22 2.45 28.11
C ASP A 800 -14.07 1.38 27.37
N ARG A 801 -13.45 0.45 26.61
CA ARG A 801 -14.17 -0.54 25.78
C ARG A 801 -13.81 -1.96 26.18
N LYS A 802 -14.84 -2.75 26.49
CA LYS A 802 -14.75 -4.20 26.70
C LYS A 802 -14.96 -4.95 25.39
N LEU A 803 -14.29 -6.09 25.25
CA LEU A 803 -14.50 -7.02 24.15
C LEU A 803 -15.84 -7.76 24.31
N LYS A 804 -16.66 -7.75 23.25
CA LYS A 804 -17.81 -8.65 23.10
C LYS A 804 -17.31 -9.99 22.55
N ILE A 805 -17.53 -11.07 23.30
CA ILE A 805 -17.15 -12.43 22.88
C ILE A 805 -18.41 -13.14 22.42
N LEU A 806 -18.37 -13.75 21.24
CA LEU A 806 -19.47 -14.51 20.64
C LEU A 806 -19.03 -15.94 20.32
N SER A 807 -19.96 -16.89 20.37
CA SER A 807 -19.78 -18.22 19.78
C SER A 807 -20.14 -18.23 18.28
N ILE A 808 -19.62 -19.20 17.53
CA ILE A 808 -19.99 -19.39 16.11
C ILE A 808 -21.47 -19.81 16.04
N GLU A 809 -21.88 -20.66 16.97
CA GLU A 809 -23.24 -21.19 17.14
C GLU A 809 -24.26 -20.07 17.34
N GLU A 810 -23.95 -19.10 18.21
CA GLU A 810 -24.75 -17.89 18.43
C GLU A 810 -24.84 -17.02 17.17
N VAL A 811 -23.70 -16.76 16.50
CA VAL A 811 -23.66 -15.99 15.24
C VAL A 811 -24.54 -16.63 14.15
N VAL A 812 -24.54 -17.97 14.06
CA VAL A 812 -25.36 -18.73 13.10
C VAL A 812 -26.83 -18.76 13.52
N ALA A 813 -27.13 -19.12 14.77
CA ALA A 813 -28.49 -19.30 15.28
C ALA A 813 -29.29 -17.99 15.31
N GLU A 814 -28.69 -16.92 15.82
CA GLU A 814 -29.29 -15.59 15.81
C GLU A 814 -29.14 -14.85 14.47
N ARG A 815 -28.47 -15.47 13.48
CA ARG A 815 -28.19 -14.90 12.15
C ARG A 815 -27.48 -13.55 12.23
N LEU A 816 -26.56 -13.38 13.19
CA LEU A 816 -25.90 -12.09 13.48
C LEU A 816 -25.14 -11.55 12.26
N TYR A 817 -24.52 -12.43 11.46
CA TYR A 817 -23.83 -11.98 10.24
C TYR A 817 -24.79 -11.59 9.11
N LEU A 818 -25.97 -12.22 8.99
CA LEU A 818 -27.00 -11.76 8.04
C LEU A 818 -27.56 -10.39 8.45
N LYS A 819 -27.79 -10.17 9.76
CA LYS A 819 -28.16 -8.85 10.31
C LYS A 819 -27.10 -7.81 9.95
N ALA A 820 -25.81 -8.14 10.09
CA ALA A 820 -24.68 -7.27 9.72
C ALA A 820 -24.63 -6.95 8.22
N LEU A 821 -24.69 -7.97 7.34
CA LEU A 821 -24.65 -7.83 5.87
C LEU A 821 -25.77 -6.96 5.29
N LEU A 822 -26.89 -6.80 6.01
CA LEU A 822 -28.06 -6.02 5.59
C LEU A 822 -28.22 -4.70 6.35
N ALA A 823 -27.44 -4.46 7.40
CA ALA A 823 -27.55 -3.25 8.21
C ALA A 823 -26.94 -2.02 7.51
N PRO A 824 -27.50 -0.81 7.72
CA PRO A 824 -26.81 0.42 7.37
C PRO A 824 -25.53 0.59 8.21
N ALA A 825 -24.53 1.26 7.63
CA ALA A 825 -23.31 1.62 8.36
C ALA A 825 -23.64 2.54 9.56
N LEU A 826 -22.89 2.41 10.66
CA LEU A 826 -23.13 3.20 11.87
C LEU A 826 -22.70 4.66 11.68
N ASN A 827 -23.58 5.59 12.06
CA ASN A 827 -23.25 7.01 12.09
C ASN A 827 -22.31 7.35 13.25
N TRP A 828 -21.31 8.19 12.99
CA TRP A 828 -20.26 8.56 13.94
C TRP A 828 -20.18 10.09 14.04
N GLY A 829 -20.12 10.65 15.25
CA GLY A 829 -19.85 12.09 15.44
C GLY A 829 -20.79 13.08 14.72
N GLY A 830 -22.04 12.69 14.42
CA GLY A 830 -22.97 13.52 13.63
C GLY A 830 -22.74 13.49 12.12
N TRP A 831 -21.94 12.54 11.63
CA TRP A 831 -21.72 12.24 10.21
C TRP A 831 -22.67 11.14 9.73
N GLU A 832 -23.21 11.30 8.53
CA GLU A 832 -24.26 10.47 7.92
C GLU A 832 -23.69 9.26 7.17
N VAL A 833 -22.75 8.53 7.78
CA VAL A 833 -22.05 7.37 7.19
C VAL A 833 -23.02 6.33 6.59
N HIS A 834 -24.20 6.13 7.18
CA HIS A 834 -25.26 5.28 6.63
C HIS A 834 -25.74 5.64 5.21
N TYR A 835 -25.69 6.92 4.85
CA TYR A 835 -26.04 7.44 3.52
C TYR A 835 -24.81 7.54 2.62
N ALA A 836 -23.60 7.59 3.17
CA ALA A 836 -22.36 7.48 2.40
C ALA A 836 -22.17 6.06 1.83
N SER A 837 -22.41 5.05 2.67
CA SER A 837 -22.22 3.63 2.38
C SER A 837 -23.53 2.84 2.54
N PRO A 838 -24.53 3.05 1.67
CA PRO A 838 -25.83 2.38 1.79
C PRO A 838 -25.74 0.87 1.55
N PRO A 839 -26.39 0.03 2.38
CA PRO A 839 -26.28 -1.44 2.37
C PRO A 839 -26.66 -2.08 1.03
N PRO A 840 -26.26 -3.33 0.74
CA PRO A 840 -26.40 -3.95 -0.58
C PRO A 840 -27.85 -4.15 -1.06
N ASP A 841 -28.81 -4.43 -0.17
CA ASP A 841 -30.20 -4.78 -0.53
C ASP A 841 -30.30 -5.87 -1.63
N PRO A 842 -29.85 -7.11 -1.39
CA PRO A 842 -29.90 -8.19 -2.38
C PRO A 842 -31.32 -8.70 -2.69
N ALA A 843 -32.32 -8.33 -1.89
CA ALA A 843 -33.71 -8.70 -2.15
C ALA A 843 -34.21 -8.08 -3.47
N ARG A 844 -33.81 -6.83 -3.77
CA ARG A 844 -34.22 -6.08 -4.97
C ARG A 844 -33.65 -6.62 -6.29
N TYR A 845 -32.67 -7.53 -6.23
CA TYR A 845 -31.92 -8.07 -7.39
C TYR A 845 -32.31 -9.52 -7.72
N LYS A 846 -33.25 -10.13 -6.97
CA LYS A 846 -33.71 -11.52 -7.17
C LYS A 846 -34.31 -11.80 -8.55
N GLN A 847 -34.69 -10.76 -9.29
CA GLN A 847 -35.23 -10.82 -10.64
C GLN A 847 -34.35 -10.08 -11.66
N THR A 848 -33.08 -9.83 -11.34
CA THR A 848 -32.15 -8.99 -12.13
C THR A 848 -30.97 -9.84 -12.64
N PRO A 849 -31.15 -10.68 -13.68
CA PRO A 849 -30.07 -11.49 -14.24
C PRO A 849 -28.89 -10.64 -14.71
N GLY A 850 -27.68 -11.15 -14.57
CA GLY A 850 -26.44 -10.45 -14.90
C GLY A 850 -26.05 -9.29 -13.95
N VAL A 851 -26.76 -9.08 -12.83
CA VAL A 851 -26.27 -8.24 -11.73
C VAL A 851 -26.15 -9.09 -10.48
N LEU A 852 -24.96 -9.16 -9.89
CA LEU A 852 -24.67 -9.91 -8.67
C LEU A 852 -24.23 -8.94 -7.58
N LEU A 853 -24.74 -9.12 -6.36
CA LEU A 853 -24.18 -8.46 -5.19
C LEU A 853 -23.21 -9.42 -4.51
N SER A 854 -22.01 -8.97 -4.17
CA SER A 854 -21.06 -9.82 -3.44
C SER A 854 -21.52 -10.01 -1.99
N HIS A 855 -21.67 -11.26 -1.57
CA HIS A 855 -21.61 -11.61 -0.15
C HIS A 855 -20.15 -11.42 0.30
N ALA A 856 -19.93 -10.55 1.29
CA ALA A 856 -18.61 -10.34 1.85
C ALA A 856 -18.34 -11.40 2.92
N PHE A 857 -17.14 -11.97 2.95
CA PHE A 857 -16.70 -12.90 3.99
C PHE A 857 -15.23 -12.66 4.36
N ASN A 858 -14.79 -13.19 5.50
CA ASN A 858 -13.41 -13.01 5.96
C ASN A 858 -12.88 -14.13 6.89
N ARG A 859 -13.75 -14.84 7.62
CA ARG A 859 -13.46 -15.83 8.66
C ARG A 859 -14.51 -16.96 8.63
N LEU A 860 -14.32 -18.08 9.35
CA LEU A 860 -15.26 -19.21 9.33
C LEU A 860 -16.69 -18.78 9.72
N TYR A 861 -16.85 -17.98 10.77
CA TYR A 861 -18.18 -17.53 11.22
C TYR A 861 -19.00 -16.78 10.15
N THR A 862 -18.34 -16.12 9.20
CA THR A 862 -19.00 -15.39 8.10
C THR A 862 -19.60 -16.30 7.03
N VAL A 863 -19.21 -17.57 7.01
CA VAL A 863 -19.61 -18.57 6.01
C VAL A 863 -20.34 -19.79 6.59
N SER A 864 -20.43 -19.94 7.91
CA SER A 864 -21.12 -21.06 8.59
C SER A 864 -22.66 -21.09 8.46
N SER A 865 -23.28 -20.15 7.74
CA SER A 865 -24.76 -20.02 7.68
C SER A 865 -25.29 -19.94 6.24
N PRO A 866 -25.95 -21.01 5.72
CA PRO A 866 -26.58 -21.02 4.40
C PRO A 866 -27.52 -19.83 4.14
N ALA A 867 -28.26 -19.40 5.18
CA ALA A 867 -29.19 -18.28 5.09
C ALA A 867 -28.53 -16.95 4.70
N THR A 868 -27.23 -16.77 4.95
CA THR A 868 -26.49 -15.59 4.46
C THR A 868 -26.29 -15.65 2.95
N PHE A 869 -25.97 -16.81 2.41
CA PHE A 869 -25.75 -17.02 0.98
C PHE A 869 -27.07 -16.99 0.19
N ASP A 870 -28.13 -17.60 0.70
CA ASP A 870 -29.44 -17.59 0.03
C ASP A 870 -30.09 -16.19 0.03
N ALA A 871 -29.74 -15.33 0.99
CA ALA A 871 -30.08 -13.91 0.93
C ALA A 871 -29.39 -13.20 -0.25
N PHE A 872 -28.14 -13.53 -0.57
CA PHE A 872 -27.36 -12.88 -1.66
C PHE A 872 -27.46 -13.56 -3.03
N ARG A 873 -27.82 -14.85 -3.12
CA ARG A 873 -27.94 -15.59 -4.38
C ARG A 873 -28.94 -14.92 -5.33
N GLY A 874 -28.49 -14.58 -6.53
CA GLY A 874 -29.31 -14.03 -7.61
C GLY A 874 -29.59 -15.06 -8.72
N PRO A 875 -30.36 -14.70 -9.76
CA PRO A 875 -30.64 -15.57 -10.90
C PRO A 875 -29.40 -15.92 -11.73
N SER A 876 -28.27 -15.21 -11.58
CA SER A 876 -26.97 -15.54 -12.17
C SER A 876 -25.99 -16.22 -11.20
N GLY A 877 -26.50 -16.82 -10.12
CA GLY A 877 -25.70 -17.53 -9.12
C GLY A 877 -25.35 -16.69 -7.90
N LEU A 878 -24.15 -16.89 -7.34
CA LEU A 878 -23.71 -16.29 -6.09
C LEU A 878 -22.24 -15.91 -6.19
N ALA A 879 -21.94 -14.64 -5.95
CA ALA A 879 -20.57 -14.16 -5.78
C ALA A 879 -20.27 -13.97 -4.29
N VAL A 880 -19.14 -14.54 -3.84
CA VAL A 880 -18.55 -14.26 -2.53
C VAL A 880 -17.22 -13.55 -2.72
N VAL A 881 -16.91 -12.58 -1.86
CA VAL A 881 -15.63 -11.85 -1.88
C VAL A 881 -14.99 -11.94 -0.51
N ARG A 882 -13.75 -12.44 -0.45
CA ARG A 882 -12.94 -12.43 0.78
C ARG A 882 -12.32 -11.06 0.96
N HIS A 883 -12.66 -10.38 2.04
CA HIS A 883 -11.99 -9.17 2.47
C HIS A 883 -10.92 -9.57 3.50
N TYR A 884 -9.64 -9.46 3.15
CA TYR A 884 -8.56 -9.62 4.13
C TYR A 884 -8.49 -8.40 5.06
N ALA A 885 -7.89 -8.57 6.24
CA ALA A 885 -7.54 -7.45 7.10
C ALA A 885 -6.20 -6.87 6.59
N LEU A 886 -6.17 -5.56 6.30
CA LEU A 886 -4.95 -4.92 5.81
C LEU A 886 -3.81 -4.94 6.84
N ASN A 887 -4.13 -4.99 8.14
CA ASN A 887 -3.17 -4.84 9.24
C ASN A 887 -2.29 -3.57 9.10
N GLU A 888 -2.88 -2.49 8.55
CA GLU A 888 -2.18 -1.28 8.12
C GLU A 888 -1.38 -0.61 9.26
N ASP A 889 -0.10 -0.36 9.00
CA ASP A 889 0.93 0.21 9.89
C ASP A 889 0.99 -0.41 11.31
N MET A 890 0.60 -1.69 11.43
CA MET A 890 0.68 -2.46 12.69
C MET A 890 2.08 -2.98 13.05
N MET A 891 3.08 -2.78 12.17
CA MET A 891 4.50 -2.97 12.50
C MET A 891 5.12 -1.65 13.00
N PHE A 892 4.92 -1.33 14.28
CA PHE A 892 5.33 -0.04 14.88
C PHE A 892 6.31 -0.14 16.07
N ASP A 893 7.00 0.96 16.39
CA ASP A 893 7.84 1.15 17.57
C ASP A 893 7.07 1.76 18.77
N ARG A 894 7.73 1.97 19.91
CA ARG A 894 7.08 2.50 21.13
C ARG A 894 6.51 3.91 20.99
N ASP A 895 6.96 4.68 20.00
CA ASP A 895 6.42 6.00 19.67
C ASP A 895 5.27 5.90 18.64
N GLY A 896 4.88 4.67 18.25
CA GLY A 896 3.85 4.38 17.26
C GLY A 896 4.30 4.46 15.80
N LYS A 897 5.59 4.77 15.54
CA LYS A 897 6.16 5.01 14.21
C LYS A 897 6.35 3.69 13.44
N PRO A 898 6.22 3.65 12.10
CA PRO A 898 6.39 2.42 11.34
C PRO A 898 7.84 1.91 11.36
N LYS A 899 8.03 0.62 11.66
CA LYS A 899 9.34 -0.06 11.72
C LYS A 899 9.85 -0.60 10.39
N LEU A 900 8.95 -0.84 9.43
CA LEU A 900 9.24 -1.52 8.15
C LEU A 900 8.71 -0.71 6.96
N GLY A 901 8.77 0.62 7.08
CA GLY A 901 8.12 1.52 6.13
C GLY A 901 6.59 1.37 6.17
N TYR A 902 5.93 1.53 5.03
CA TYR A 902 4.49 1.34 4.94
C TYR A 902 4.13 -0.15 4.93
N PHE A 903 3.31 -0.57 5.89
CA PHE A 903 3.06 -1.99 6.14
C PHE A 903 1.57 -2.35 6.00
N CYS A 904 1.30 -3.33 5.14
CA CYS A 904 0.07 -4.12 5.15
C CYS A 904 0.44 -5.61 5.11
N ALA A 905 -0.40 -6.52 5.60
CA ALA A 905 -0.22 -7.96 5.46
C ALA A 905 -1.54 -8.73 5.51
N ASP A 906 -1.80 -9.51 4.46
CA ASP A 906 -2.92 -10.45 4.37
C ASP A 906 -2.58 -11.75 5.13
N VAL A 907 -3.43 -12.18 6.09
CA VAL A 907 -3.13 -13.31 6.98
C VAL A 907 -3.95 -14.57 6.64
N GLU A 908 -3.30 -15.75 6.58
CA GLU A 908 -3.97 -17.05 6.40
C GLU A 908 -3.70 -18.06 7.53
N ARG A 909 -4.66 -18.95 7.82
CA ARG A 909 -4.44 -20.07 8.75
C ARG A 909 -3.44 -21.06 8.14
N ALA A 910 -2.60 -21.67 8.98
CA ALA A 910 -1.56 -22.59 8.55
C ALA A 910 -2.11 -23.83 7.82
N GLY A 911 -1.31 -24.40 6.92
CA GLY A 911 -1.56 -25.71 6.29
C GLY A 911 -2.93 -25.81 5.58
N PRO A 912 -3.69 -26.91 5.78
CA PRO A 912 -4.96 -27.14 5.07
C PRO A 912 -6.04 -26.10 5.41
N TYR A 913 -5.94 -25.49 6.60
CA TYR A 913 -6.90 -24.52 7.10
C TYR A 913 -6.87 -23.17 6.35
N CYS A 914 -5.88 -22.93 5.48
CA CYS A 914 -5.80 -21.71 4.66
C CYS A 914 -7.01 -21.50 3.71
N MET A 915 -7.71 -22.58 3.35
CA MET A 915 -8.93 -22.59 2.53
C MET A 915 -10.21 -22.91 3.32
N MET A 916 -10.16 -22.85 4.66
CA MET A 916 -11.27 -23.20 5.57
C MET A 916 -12.58 -22.45 5.25
N ALA A 917 -12.49 -21.14 4.98
CA ALA A 917 -13.66 -20.31 4.74
C ALA A 917 -14.23 -20.54 3.32
N GLU A 918 -13.36 -20.73 2.33
CA GLU A 918 -13.71 -21.00 0.94
C GLU A 918 -14.41 -22.37 0.79
N ALA A 919 -13.88 -23.41 1.44
CA ALA A 919 -14.51 -24.73 1.51
C ALA A 919 -15.89 -24.66 2.17
N SER A 920 -15.99 -23.98 3.32
CA SER A 920 -17.26 -23.79 4.03
C SER A 920 -18.28 -23.00 3.21
N ALA A 921 -17.84 -21.98 2.46
CA ALA A 921 -18.68 -21.25 1.51
C ALA A 921 -19.21 -22.15 0.38
N VAL A 922 -18.41 -23.08 -0.15
CA VAL A 922 -18.90 -24.07 -1.14
C VAL A 922 -19.90 -25.04 -0.52
N ALA A 923 -19.64 -25.55 0.69
CA ALA A 923 -20.54 -26.47 1.37
C ALA A 923 -21.91 -25.84 1.71
N HIS A 924 -21.92 -24.64 2.30
CA HIS A 924 -23.13 -23.97 2.75
C HIS A 924 -23.80 -23.14 1.65
N GLY A 925 -23.03 -22.42 0.84
CA GLY A 925 -23.51 -21.42 -0.11
C GLY A 925 -23.42 -21.79 -1.58
N ASP A 926 -22.45 -22.61 -1.98
CA ASP A 926 -22.13 -22.91 -3.38
C ASP A 926 -22.02 -21.66 -4.28
N PRO A 927 -20.94 -20.87 -4.13
CA PRO A 927 -20.70 -19.72 -4.97
C PRO A 927 -20.31 -20.14 -6.39
N THR A 928 -20.76 -19.37 -7.37
CA THR A 928 -20.30 -19.45 -8.76
C THR A 928 -19.07 -18.58 -8.99
N MET A 929 -18.79 -17.63 -8.10
CA MET A 929 -17.69 -16.67 -8.20
C MET A 929 -17.04 -16.45 -6.82
N ILE A 930 -15.71 -16.56 -6.74
CA ILE A 930 -14.90 -16.25 -5.55
C ILE A 930 -13.92 -15.14 -5.89
N GLY A 931 -14.10 -13.97 -5.27
CA GLY A 931 -13.18 -12.84 -5.35
C GLY A 931 -12.32 -12.70 -4.09
N TYR A 932 -11.16 -12.07 -4.22
CA TYR A 932 -10.31 -11.65 -3.09
C TYR A 932 -10.00 -10.14 -3.18
N LEU A 933 -10.07 -9.46 -2.04
CA LEU A 933 -9.48 -8.13 -1.85
C LEU A 933 -8.25 -8.31 -0.95
N THR A 934 -7.06 -8.08 -1.51
CA THR A 934 -5.77 -8.25 -0.82
C THR A 934 -5.08 -6.91 -0.62
N GLY A 935 -4.47 -6.71 0.55
CA GLY A 935 -3.76 -5.46 0.86
C GLY A 935 -2.51 -5.25 0.02
N ARG A 936 -1.85 -6.33 -0.43
CA ARG A 936 -0.69 -6.24 -1.33
C ARG A 936 -0.68 -7.32 -2.42
N THR A 937 0.48 -7.48 -3.06
CA THR A 937 0.80 -8.48 -4.08
C THR A 937 0.23 -9.85 -3.72
N LEU A 938 -0.67 -10.40 -4.54
CA LEU A 938 -1.22 -11.73 -4.29
C LEU A 938 -0.11 -12.78 -4.37
N ALA A 939 0.09 -13.46 -3.25
CA ALA A 939 0.87 -14.67 -3.11
C ALA A 939 0.25 -15.52 -1.98
N ARG A 940 0.61 -16.81 -1.88
CA ARG A 940 0.10 -17.73 -0.85
C ARG A 940 1.26 -18.55 -0.28
N GLY A 941 1.21 -18.84 1.01
CA GLY A 941 2.22 -19.62 1.74
C GLY A 941 1.95 -21.12 1.79
N PHE A 942 0.72 -21.54 1.49
CA PHE A 942 0.35 -22.96 1.41
C PHE A 942 -0.26 -23.34 0.05
N PRO A 943 0.45 -23.09 -1.08
CA PRO A 943 -0.10 -23.16 -2.43
C PRO A 943 -0.61 -24.55 -2.84
N TYR A 944 -0.14 -25.63 -2.21
CA TYR A 944 -0.66 -26.98 -2.40
C TYR A 944 -2.18 -27.06 -2.16
N TYR A 945 -2.67 -26.58 -1.01
CA TYR A 945 -4.08 -26.63 -0.67
C TYR A 945 -4.92 -25.66 -1.50
N VAL A 946 -4.36 -24.48 -1.82
CA VAL A 946 -4.97 -23.46 -2.68
C VAL A 946 -5.22 -24.01 -4.08
N ARG A 947 -4.19 -24.58 -4.71
CA ARG A 947 -4.28 -25.19 -6.05
C ARG A 947 -5.34 -26.26 -6.12
N ARG A 948 -5.39 -27.15 -5.12
CA ARG A 948 -6.34 -28.27 -5.10
C ARG A 948 -7.78 -27.81 -4.91
N PHE A 949 -8.01 -26.82 -4.03
CA PHE A 949 -9.32 -26.17 -3.92
C PHE A 949 -9.71 -25.50 -5.25
N ASN A 950 -8.84 -24.68 -5.83
CA ASN A 950 -9.10 -23.95 -7.07
C ASN A 950 -9.36 -24.89 -8.25
N ALA A 951 -8.55 -25.95 -8.40
CA ALA A 951 -8.71 -26.99 -9.42
C ALA A 951 -10.08 -27.70 -9.31
N ALA A 952 -10.48 -28.07 -8.09
CA ALA A 952 -11.78 -28.68 -7.85
C ALA A 952 -12.91 -27.68 -8.14
N PHE A 953 -12.83 -26.45 -7.63
CA PHE A 953 -13.84 -25.41 -7.83
C PHE A 953 -14.05 -25.08 -9.32
N LEU A 954 -12.98 -24.86 -10.08
CA LEU A 954 -13.05 -24.54 -11.51
C LEU A 954 -13.46 -25.74 -12.40
N SER A 955 -13.38 -26.97 -11.89
CA SER A 955 -13.90 -28.17 -12.57
C SER A 955 -15.41 -28.38 -12.38
N LEU A 956 -16.08 -27.55 -11.57
CA LEU A 956 -17.52 -27.58 -11.38
C LEU A 956 -18.21 -26.51 -12.26
N PRO A 957 -19.33 -26.80 -12.92
CA PRO A 957 -20.10 -25.79 -13.62
C PRO A 957 -20.72 -24.77 -12.65
N ALA A 958 -20.90 -23.55 -13.13
CA ALA A 958 -21.59 -22.45 -12.44
C ALA A 958 -23.12 -22.58 -12.55
N LEU A 959 -23.64 -23.80 -12.34
CA LEU A 959 -25.07 -24.10 -12.28
C LEU A 959 -25.53 -24.24 -10.82
N PRO A 960 -26.82 -24.05 -10.52
CA PRO A 960 -27.36 -24.24 -9.17
C PRO A 960 -27.12 -25.65 -8.62
N SER A 961 -26.93 -25.75 -7.31
CA SER A 961 -26.81 -27.03 -6.60
C SER A 961 -27.70 -27.16 -5.37
N GLU A 962 -28.09 -28.39 -5.08
CA GLU A 962 -28.77 -28.79 -3.85
C GLU A 962 -27.80 -29.59 -2.95
N LYS A 963 -28.01 -29.58 -1.63
CA LYS A 963 -27.33 -30.50 -0.70
C LYS A 963 -28.01 -31.87 -0.76
N LEU A 964 -27.25 -32.94 -0.87
CA LEU A 964 -27.76 -34.31 -0.78
C LEU A 964 -27.66 -34.81 0.67
N GLU A 965 -28.79 -34.95 1.35
CA GLU A 965 -28.85 -35.65 2.64
C GLU A 965 -28.61 -37.15 2.44
N GLY A 966 -27.87 -37.78 3.36
CA GLY A 966 -27.59 -39.23 3.33
C GLY A 966 -26.61 -39.72 2.24
N ALA A 967 -26.10 -38.84 1.37
CA ALA A 967 -25.13 -39.21 0.33
C ALA A 967 -23.73 -39.59 0.88
N CYS A 968 -23.49 -39.36 2.17
CA CYS A 968 -22.29 -39.74 2.92
C CYS A 968 -22.71 -40.25 4.31
N ASN A 969 -21.95 -41.19 4.88
CA ASN A 969 -22.16 -41.69 6.24
C ASN A 969 -21.55 -40.79 7.34
N ASP A 970 -20.57 -39.95 7.00
CA ASP A 970 -20.00 -38.95 7.90
C ASP A 970 -20.72 -37.59 7.72
N PRO A 971 -21.38 -37.03 8.76
CA PRO A 971 -22.16 -35.80 8.66
C PRO A 971 -21.31 -34.53 8.50
N GLN A 972 -19.98 -34.60 8.70
CA GLN A 972 -19.06 -33.49 8.43
C GLN A 972 -18.68 -33.40 6.95
N ILE A 973 -19.05 -34.38 6.13
CA ILE A 973 -18.83 -34.38 4.68
C ILE A 973 -20.10 -33.90 3.97
N VAL A 974 -20.10 -32.66 3.48
CA VAL A 974 -21.22 -32.10 2.73
C VAL A 974 -21.06 -32.46 1.26
N VAL A 975 -22.03 -33.20 0.71
CA VAL A 975 -22.14 -33.49 -0.71
C VAL A 975 -23.24 -32.61 -1.33
N ARG A 976 -22.92 -31.90 -2.41
CA ARG A 976 -23.86 -31.12 -3.20
C ARG A 976 -23.97 -31.67 -4.62
N ARG A 977 -25.18 -31.77 -5.17
CA ARG A 977 -25.47 -32.21 -6.55
C ARG A 977 -25.67 -30.99 -7.45
N ILE A 978 -25.00 -30.97 -8.59
CA ILE A 978 -25.16 -29.99 -9.66
C ILE A 978 -25.60 -30.75 -10.92
N ALA A 979 -26.88 -30.68 -11.27
CA ALA A 979 -27.40 -31.28 -12.49
C ALA A 979 -26.96 -30.46 -13.72
N ALA A 980 -26.39 -31.12 -14.74
CA ALA A 980 -26.01 -30.50 -15.99
C ALA A 980 -26.75 -31.20 -17.16
N PRO A 981 -27.95 -30.74 -17.54
CA PRO A 981 -28.76 -31.38 -18.58
C PRO A 981 -27.98 -31.59 -19.89
N GLY A 982 -28.01 -32.81 -20.43
CA GLY A 982 -27.24 -33.20 -21.63
C GLY A 982 -25.74 -33.39 -21.42
N HIS A 983 -25.22 -33.15 -20.20
CA HIS A 983 -23.79 -33.21 -19.87
C HIS A 983 -23.46 -34.07 -18.65
N GLY A 984 -24.45 -34.61 -17.93
CA GLY A 984 -24.26 -35.48 -16.76
C GLY A 984 -24.59 -34.80 -15.44
N THR A 985 -23.98 -35.27 -14.34
CA THR A 985 -24.15 -34.69 -13.00
C THR A 985 -22.79 -34.48 -12.35
N TYR A 986 -22.56 -33.27 -11.87
CA TYR A 986 -21.37 -32.91 -11.10
C TYR A 986 -21.70 -32.90 -9.60
N TYR A 987 -20.71 -33.17 -8.76
CA TYR A 987 -20.86 -33.14 -7.32
C TYR A 987 -19.69 -32.41 -6.67
N ALA A 988 -20.00 -31.53 -5.71
CA ALA A 988 -19.02 -30.96 -4.79
C ALA A 988 -19.08 -31.75 -3.49
N ALA A 989 -17.97 -32.38 -3.09
CA ALA A 989 -17.84 -33.04 -1.79
C ALA A 989 -16.84 -32.26 -0.94
N VAL A 990 -17.26 -31.79 0.24
CA VAL A 990 -16.45 -30.93 1.11
C VAL A 990 -16.34 -31.53 2.51
N ASN A 991 -15.12 -31.66 3.02
CA ASN A 991 -14.89 -32.01 4.43
C ASN A 991 -14.92 -30.75 5.31
N LEU A 992 -15.89 -30.63 6.23
CA LEU A 992 -15.96 -29.53 7.20
C LEU A 992 -15.34 -29.89 8.57
N ALA A 993 -14.69 -31.05 8.70
CA ALA A 993 -13.99 -31.41 9.93
C ALA A 993 -12.65 -30.67 10.06
N MET A 994 -12.27 -30.40 11.30
CA MET A 994 -10.91 -29.97 11.67
C MET A 994 -9.87 -31.10 11.52
N THR A 995 -10.26 -32.30 11.11
CA THR A 995 -9.37 -33.47 11.00
C THR A 995 -9.40 -34.06 9.60
N GLU A 996 -8.36 -34.85 9.29
CA GLU A 996 -8.41 -35.76 8.15
C GLU A 996 -9.56 -36.78 8.31
N LYS A 997 -10.00 -37.32 7.17
CA LYS A 997 -11.02 -38.36 7.05
C LYS A 997 -10.53 -39.38 6.02
N HIS A 998 -10.73 -40.67 6.28
CA HIS A 998 -10.28 -41.76 5.40
C HIS A 998 -11.42 -42.76 5.17
N ASP A 999 -11.39 -43.47 4.04
CA ASP A 999 -12.40 -44.48 3.64
C ASP A 999 -13.86 -43.96 3.71
N VAL A 1000 -14.06 -42.67 3.45
CA VAL A 1000 -15.38 -42.03 3.45
C VAL A 1000 -16.19 -42.58 2.28
N ALA A 1001 -17.29 -43.26 2.56
CA ALA A 1001 -18.10 -43.97 1.57
C ALA A 1001 -19.23 -43.08 1.04
N LEU A 1002 -19.02 -42.48 -0.14
CA LEU A 1002 -20.05 -41.69 -0.82
C LEU A 1002 -20.98 -42.61 -1.62
N ARG A 1003 -22.29 -42.43 -1.43
CA ARG A 1003 -23.38 -43.20 -2.06
C ARG A 1003 -24.31 -42.26 -2.82
N ILE A 1004 -23.94 -41.96 -4.06
CA ILE A 1004 -24.62 -40.95 -4.91
C ILE A 1004 -25.60 -41.54 -5.95
N GLY A 1005 -25.77 -42.86 -6.00
CA GLY A 1005 -26.73 -43.53 -6.89
C GLY A 1005 -26.36 -43.56 -8.38
N SER A 1006 -25.06 -43.53 -8.72
CA SER A 1006 -24.58 -43.65 -10.11
C SER A 1006 -23.70 -44.90 -10.28
N GLU A 1007 -23.88 -45.62 -11.38
CA GLU A 1007 -23.01 -46.72 -11.83
C GLU A 1007 -21.67 -46.23 -12.41
N ARG A 1008 -21.52 -44.90 -12.62
CA ARG A 1008 -20.31 -44.28 -13.15
C ARG A 1008 -20.00 -43.01 -12.36
N LEU A 1009 -18.87 -42.99 -11.65
CA LEU A 1009 -18.33 -41.78 -11.00
C LEU A 1009 -16.84 -41.65 -11.28
N ARG A 1010 -16.42 -40.43 -11.59
CA ARG A 1010 -15.04 -40.05 -11.88
C ARG A 1010 -14.67 -38.82 -11.05
N ASP A 1011 -13.38 -38.62 -10.84
CA ASP A 1011 -12.80 -37.37 -10.36
C ASP A 1011 -12.97 -36.31 -11.45
N ALA A 1012 -13.58 -35.15 -11.17
CA ALA A 1012 -13.82 -34.14 -12.21
C ALA A 1012 -12.52 -33.44 -12.65
N VAL A 1013 -11.50 -33.39 -11.78
CA VAL A 1013 -10.21 -32.74 -12.04
C VAL A 1013 -9.32 -33.67 -12.86
N ALA A 1014 -9.19 -34.93 -12.41
CA ALA A 1014 -8.25 -35.91 -12.96
C ALA A 1014 -8.87 -36.96 -13.89
N ASP A 1015 -10.21 -37.09 -13.95
CA ASP A 1015 -10.97 -38.03 -14.79
C ASP A 1015 -10.70 -39.52 -14.53
N ARG A 1016 -10.00 -39.85 -13.44
CA ARG A 1016 -9.89 -41.22 -12.91
C ARG A 1016 -11.26 -41.74 -12.44
N PRO A 1017 -11.60 -43.03 -12.65
CA PRO A 1017 -12.79 -43.63 -12.04
C PRO A 1017 -12.65 -43.72 -10.51
N LEU A 1018 -13.77 -43.67 -9.79
CA LEU A 1018 -13.80 -43.62 -8.32
C LEU A 1018 -14.70 -44.69 -7.65
N LEU A 1019 -15.47 -45.47 -8.41
CA LEU A 1019 -16.37 -46.48 -7.85
C LEU A 1019 -15.65 -47.80 -7.54
N HIS A 1020 -15.99 -48.37 -6.40
CA HIS A 1020 -15.62 -49.73 -6.01
C HIS A 1020 -16.73 -50.72 -6.38
N ALA A 1021 -16.45 -52.02 -6.29
CA ALA A 1021 -17.40 -53.10 -6.61
C ALA A 1021 -18.63 -53.15 -5.68
N ASP A 1022 -18.63 -52.42 -4.56
CA ASP A 1022 -19.78 -52.24 -3.67
C ASP A 1022 -20.70 -51.06 -4.06
N GLY A 1023 -20.41 -50.39 -5.19
CA GLY A 1023 -21.16 -49.23 -5.69
C GLY A 1023 -20.90 -47.92 -4.94
N ALA A 1024 -19.98 -47.91 -3.96
CA ALA A 1024 -19.57 -46.69 -3.27
C ALA A 1024 -18.29 -46.10 -3.88
N ALA A 1025 -18.12 -44.79 -3.73
CA ALA A 1025 -16.81 -44.15 -3.91
C ALA A 1025 -16.17 -43.92 -2.55
N ARG A 1026 -15.00 -44.53 -2.32
CA ARG A 1026 -14.26 -44.44 -1.05
C ARG A 1026 -13.18 -43.38 -1.18
N LEU A 1027 -13.32 -42.30 -0.41
CA LEU A 1027 -12.48 -41.10 -0.53
C LEU A 1027 -11.80 -40.76 0.80
N SER A 1028 -10.58 -40.23 0.72
CA SER A 1028 -9.89 -39.60 1.85
C SER A 1028 -9.81 -38.10 1.65
N PHE A 1029 -10.05 -37.32 2.71
CA PHE A 1029 -10.05 -35.86 2.70
C PHE A 1029 -9.09 -35.31 3.76
N TYR A 1030 -8.32 -34.28 3.43
CA TYR A 1030 -7.70 -33.42 4.45
C TYR A 1030 -8.74 -32.41 5.02
N PRO A 1031 -8.46 -31.71 6.15
CA PRO A 1031 -9.40 -30.73 6.71
C PRO A 1031 -9.76 -29.66 5.67
N PHE A 1032 -11.05 -29.38 5.45
CA PHE A 1032 -11.48 -28.37 4.46
C PHE A 1032 -11.07 -28.67 3.00
N GLU A 1033 -10.80 -29.93 2.64
CA GLU A 1033 -10.67 -30.31 1.23
C GLU A 1033 -12.04 -30.29 0.51
N LEU A 1034 -12.09 -29.54 -0.60
CA LEU A 1034 -13.10 -29.67 -1.65
C LEU A 1034 -12.62 -30.69 -2.69
N LYS A 1035 -13.47 -31.65 -3.05
CA LYS A 1035 -13.31 -32.50 -4.23
C LYS A 1035 -14.47 -32.28 -5.20
N ALA A 1036 -14.15 -32.22 -6.48
CA ALA A 1036 -15.12 -32.19 -7.56
C ALA A 1036 -15.22 -33.59 -8.19
N LEU A 1037 -16.44 -34.09 -8.33
CA LEU A 1037 -16.75 -35.43 -8.85
C LEU A 1037 -17.70 -35.31 -10.04
N PHE A 1038 -17.65 -36.24 -10.98
CA PHE A 1038 -18.46 -36.23 -12.19
C PHE A 1038 -19.04 -37.61 -12.51
N ALA A 1039 -20.36 -37.68 -12.60
CA ALA A 1039 -21.09 -38.81 -13.16
C ALA A 1039 -21.49 -38.47 -14.62
N PRO A 1040 -20.90 -39.15 -15.63
CA PRO A 1040 -21.37 -39.03 -17.00
C PRO A 1040 -22.77 -39.63 -17.15
N GLN A 1041 -23.42 -39.31 -18.28
CA GLN A 1041 -24.59 -40.05 -18.76
C GLN A 1041 -24.19 -41.45 -19.28
#